data_AF-A0A2N1UYL1-F1
#
_entry.id   AF-A0A2N1UYL1-F1
#
_cell.length_a   1.000
_cell.length_b   1.000
_cell.length_c   1.000
_cell.angle_alpha   90.00
_cell.angle_beta   90.00
_cell.angle_gamma   90.00
#
_symmetry.space_group_name_H-M   'P 1'
#
loop_
_entity.id
_entity.type
_entity.pdbx_description
1 polymer ?
#
loop_
_entity_poly.entity_id
_entity_poly.type
_entity_poly.pdbx_seq_one_letter_code
_entity_poly.pdbx_strand_id
1 'polypeptide(L)'
;MKSAYTKLALVLFLLLSLSIPKDLKAGVDEEELKQKLPLMMGQSNVGKEYWFTIPPCYEETTGNNFIKILIASPNKTRVVVEVPGNGFYKTKETIANGVIEFEVKPVEGQVVLHQARTNSTPPAKVYKGGGIHVKSDDPIVVYVVVKYHYTSDGFLAIPVSAFGTKYINMVYQEPNFKLYYSYSGLASPFTGVTAAYDNTKVNFTMGGGPNGDDAVELDGGRLVRTGETANVTMMRGDVWLLGIKDVEQDLSGSIFEANKPFSIVSGVHCANFPVGNFWCDYTVEMELPTYTWGKQYYVVPMAKRGFNGIIRIYASEDNTDVYRDSSYIGTIKKGGGATWGKGYLETRLWPMYVDVGPVQVQNPPKIATIHAEKPIQVMYYNTGTAEDGQGGQSDPFQMVQTPIEQFQTEMYFASPNALGGGDVFTENYINLVFELHDNFMPEDLKFAEYSSTGREPQWIPISQLFGGGYKEFKVQYKGKRFGTTTISLGTEGVYGIKSDSTRFASYSYGYAPYESYGFPTSAALRDLTKPDTNTPIPTYIQTCDGDVLKDMGNVTDMPNDDAIRSNMADLYLVKELSENYLFDWRSKSGEFIPGQQRTLSWSLTVIDKKKYAKAVIYFTDRAGNDTTITVEHKPTEYEVTGDLHYGTLAETGAPVIMKDTIRNLSKTTPLFVTRVELQNKNQGFSIDSYEPAGWTPPMAIAVGQEVVVNVKFDPVVALAGGKKPIYKDSLGVGYGDAKFVECGFTYETLQDAYLGAPVIVVGDWDFGPLNIATTGTVTKAIQIKNDGDNALHITGISSDLTVQE
;
A
#
# COMPACT_ATOMS: atom_id res chain seq x y z
N MET A 1 -17.93 67.86 12.40
CA MET A 1 -18.80 67.15 11.45
C MET A 1 -18.04 65.94 10.90
N LYS A 2 -18.02 64.82 11.64
CA LYS A 2 -18.88 63.64 11.40
C LYS A 2 -18.74 62.94 10.03
N SER A 3 -17.56 62.96 9.40
CA SER A 3 -17.30 62.07 8.25
C SER A 3 -15.85 61.57 8.06
N ALA A 4 -14.87 62.02 8.85
CA ALA A 4 -13.48 61.60 8.69
C ALA A 4 -13.03 60.50 9.67
N TYR A 5 -13.67 60.39 10.84
CA TYR A 5 -13.24 59.45 11.90
C TYR A 5 -13.85 58.05 11.81
N THR A 6 -14.92 57.86 11.02
CA THR A 6 -15.57 56.55 10.87
C THR A 6 -14.93 55.67 9.78
N LYS A 7 -14.13 56.25 8.87
CA LYS A 7 -13.42 55.49 7.83
C LYS A 7 -12.02 55.05 8.24
N LEU A 8 -11.38 55.73 9.20
CA LEU A 8 -10.08 55.32 9.72
C LEU A 8 -10.20 54.16 10.74
N ALA A 9 -11.29 54.11 11.51
CA ALA A 9 -11.54 53.03 12.45
C ALA A 9 -11.93 51.70 11.75
N LEU A 10 -12.58 51.74 10.57
CA LEU A 10 -12.98 50.54 9.84
C LEU A 10 -11.83 49.92 9.03
N VAL A 11 -10.86 50.73 8.58
CA VAL A 11 -9.68 50.22 7.86
C VAL A 11 -8.63 49.68 8.84
N LEU A 12 -8.54 50.22 10.06
CA LEU A 12 -7.68 49.66 11.10
C LEU A 12 -8.24 48.35 11.70
N PHE A 13 -9.57 48.15 11.72
CA PHE A 13 -10.18 46.89 12.18
C PHE A 13 -10.20 45.78 11.13
N LEU A 14 -10.14 46.11 9.82
CA LEU A 14 -9.99 45.09 8.77
C LEU A 14 -8.54 44.67 8.53
N LEU A 15 -7.55 45.49 8.90
CA LEU A 15 -6.12 45.13 8.80
C LEU A 15 -5.56 44.40 10.04
N LEU A 16 -6.38 44.22 11.08
CA LEU A 16 -6.05 43.47 12.30
C LEU A 16 -6.70 42.06 12.36
N SER A 17 -7.27 41.57 11.26
CA SER A 17 -7.84 40.22 11.15
C SER A 17 -7.07 39.25 10.23
N LEU A 18 -5.87 39.64 9.76
CA LEU A 18 -5.03 38.82 8.86
C LEU A 18 -3.60 38.57 9.35
N SER A 19 -3.32 38.83 10.62
CA SER A 19 -2.06 38.47 11.26
C SER A 19 -2.33 37.46 12.38
N ILE A 20 -2.75 36.26 11.99
CA ILE A 20 -2.44 35.08 12.79
C ILE A 20 -0.90 35.05 12.88
N PRO A 21 -0.30 35.02 14.08
CA PRO A 21 1.14 34.87 14.18
C PRO A 21 1.55 33.54 13.51
N LYS A 22 2.12 33.66 12.31
CA LYS A 22 3.01 32.65 11.75
C LYS A 22 4.28 32.69 12.58
N ASP A 23 4.27 32.04 13.73
CA ASP A 23 5.47 31.52 14.39
C ASP A 23 5.06 30.69 15.60
N LEU A 24 4.91 29.39 15.32
CA LEU A 24 5.18 28.22 16.16
C LEU A 24 4.48 26.99 15.54
N LYS A 25 4.66 26.78 14.24
CA LYS A 25 4.76 25.42 13.73
C LYS A 25 6.23 25.07 13.86
N ALA A 26 6.59 24.17 14.76
CA ALA A 26 7.71 23.28 14.48
C ALA A 26 7.23 22.41 13.31
N GLY A 27 7.18 23.03 12.13
CA GLY A 27 6.55 22.51 10.94
C GLY A 27 7.57 21.65 10.25
N VAL A 28 7.22 20.38 10.09
CA VAL A 28 7.82 19.50 9.09
C VAL A 28 7.96 20.30 7.79
N ASP A 29 9.16 20.33 7.22
CA ASP A 29 9.41 20.97 5.93
C ASP A 29 8.55 20.26 4.87
N GLU A 30 7.55 20.97 4.33
CA GLU A 30 6.62 20.41 3.33
C GLU A 30 7.37 19.99 2.05
N GLU A 31 8.49 20.63 1.73
CA GLU A 31 9.33 20.26 0.58
C GLU A 31 10.17 19.01 0.89
N GLU A 32 10.69 18.87 2.10
CA GLU A 32 11.33 17.63 2.57
C GLU A 32 10.32 16.47 2.60
N LEU A 33 9.08 16.73 3.04
CA LEU A 33 8.03 15.73 3.04
C LEU A 33 7.72 15.31 1.60
N LYS A 34 7.47 16.24 0.67
CA LYS A 34 7.20 15.95 -0.75
C LYS A 34 8.33 15.16 -1.42
N GLN A 35 9.59 15.48 -1.10
CA GLN A 35 10.75 14.74 -1.61
C GLN A 35 10.82 13.30 -1.07
N LYS A 36 10.26 13.05 0.13
CA LYS A 36 10.26 11.75 0.81
C LYS A 36 8.93 10.99 0.70
N LEU A 37 7.87 11.60 0.15
CA LEU A 37 6.64 10.89 -0.17
C LEU A 37 6.97 9.80 -1.19
N PRO A 38 6.59 8.52 -0.97
CA PRO A 38 6.87 7.44 -1.90
C PRO A 38 6.47 7.78 -3.33
N LEU A 39 7.28 7.29 -4.29
CA LEU A 39 7.20 7.42 -5.77
C LEU A 39 5.91 6.86 -6.42
N MET A 40 4.80 6.85 -5.68
CA MET A 40 3.61 6.05 -5.95
C MET A 40 2.31 6.70 -5.46
N MET A 41 2.36 7.86 -4.80
CA MET A 41 1.14 8.54 -4.38
C MET A 41 0.37 9.10 -5.59
N GLY A 42 -0.96 8.94 -5.58
CA GLY A 42 -1.84 9.37 -6.68
C GLY A 42 -1.85 8.44 -7.90
N GLN A 43 -1.09 7.34 -7.88
CA GLN A 43 -1.14 6.27 -8.89
C GLN A 43 -2.12 5.18 -8.41
N SER A 44 -3.19 4.96 -9.15
CA SER A 44 -4.25 4.02 -8.75
C SER A 44 -4.02 2.57 -9.21
N ASN A 45 -2.93 2.28 -9.95
CA ASN A 45 -2.43 0.91 -10.12
C ASN A 45 -1.56 0.46 -8.93
N VAL A 46 -1.28 1.35 -7.99
CA VAL A 46 -0.61 1.06 -6.72
C VAL A 46 -1.66 0.77 -5.65
N GLY A 47 -1.47 -0.30 -4.88
CA GLY A 47 -2.34 -0.66 -3.77
C GLY A 47 -1.75 -1.71 -2.85
N LYS A 48 -2.55 -2.15 -1.87
CA LYS A 48 -2.12 -3.14 -0.85
C LYS A 48 -2.78 -4.51 -1.00
N GLU A 49 -3.79 -4.62 -1.86
CA GLU A 49 -4.54 -5.86 -2.07
C GLU A 49 -4.87 -6.00 -3.56
N TYR A 50 -4.59 -7.18 -4.12
CA TYR A 50 -4.85 -7.55 -5.50
C TYR A 50 -5.52 -8.92 -5.54
N TRP A 51 -6.53 -9.05 -6.40
CA TRP A 51 -7.20 -10.31 -6.69
C TRP A 51 -7.32 -10.49 -8.21
N PHE A 52 -6.76 -11.57 -8.74
CA PHE A 52 -6.84 -11.88 -10.17
C PHE A 52 -6.76 -13.39 -10.38
N THR A 53 -6.95 -13.81 -11.62
CA THR A 53 -6.75 -15.19 -12.04
C THR A 53 -5.92 -15.22 -13.31
N ILE A 54 -5.41 -16.39 -13.67
CA ILE A 54 -4.64 -16.59 -14.89
C ILE A 54 -5.46 -17.51 -15.79
N PRO A 55 -5.91 -17.02 -16.96
CA PRO A 55 -6.44 -17.89 -18.00
C PRO A 55 -5.47 -19.03 -18.31
N PRO A 56 -5.96 -20.22 -18.71
CA PRO A 56 -5.09 -21.34 -19.01
C PRO A 56 -4.16 -21.01 -20.18
N CYS A 57 -2.88 -21.38 -20.05
CA CYS A 57 -1.86 -21.24 -21.10
C CYS A 57 -1.64 -22.59 -21.80
N TYR A 58 -1.09 -22.55 -23.02
CA TYR A 58 -0.75 -23.76 -23.78
C TYR A 58 0.38 -24.53 -23.08
N GLU A 59 0.03 -25.67 -22.45
CA GLU A 59 1.00 -26.50 -21.74
C GLU A 59 1.46 -27.71 -22.58
N GLU A 60 2.71 -27.71 -23.03
CA GLU A 60 3.39 -28.92 -23.51
C GLU A 60 4.02 -29.69 -22.34
N THR A 61 4.04 -31.03 -22.41
CA THR A 61 4.55 -31.91 -21.34
C THR A 61 6.05 -31.75 -21.02
N THR A 62 6.76 -30.87 -21.72
CA THR A 62 8.20 -30.62 -21.58
C THR A 62 8.47 -29.13 -21.55
N GLY A 63 8.96 -28.60 -20.43
CA GLY A 63 9.30 -27.17 -20.29
C GLY A 63 9.43 -26.74 -18.84
N ASN A 64 10.15 -25.62 -18.60
CA ASN A 64 10.18 -24.96 -17.30
C ASN A 64 9.09 -23.87 -17.24
N ASN A 65 7.82 -24.29 -17.18
CA ASN A 65 6.66 -23.40 -17.23
C ASN A 65 6.46 -22.69 -15.89
N PHE A 66 6.28 -21.37 -15.92
CA PHE A 66 6.08 -20.58 -14.71
C PHE A 66 5.10 -19.41 -14.88
N ILE A 67 4.56 -18.99 -13.75
CA ILE A 67 3.88 -17.70 -13.59
C ILE A 67 4.75 -16.88 -12.64
N LYS A 68 5.27 -15.75 -13.13
CA LYS A 68 6.03 -14.80 -12.31
C LYS A 68 5.14 -13.64 -11.91
N ILE A 69 5.08 -13.38 -10.62
CA ILE A 69 4.46 -12.18 -10.06
C ILE A 69 5.60 -11.27 -9.61
N LEU A 70 5.85 -10.23 -10.39
CA LEU A 70 6.87 -9.23 -10.15
C LEU A 70 6.26 -8.11 -9.33
N ILE A 71 6.88 -7.79 -8.20
CA ILE A 71 6.39 -6.79 -7.26
C ILE A 71 7.46 -5.75 -7.06
N ALA A 72 7.09 -4.52 -7.35
CA ALA A 72 7.95 -3.36 -7.25
C ALA A 72 7.39 -2.42 -6.17
N SER A 73 8.25 -1.90 -5.29
CA SER A 73 7.84 -0.95 -4.26
C SER A 73 8.97 0.02 -3.95
N PRO A 74 8.68 1.32 -3.73
CA PRO A 74 9.67 2.26 -3.21
C PRO A 74 10.10 1.89 -1.79
N ASN A 75 9.27 1.12 -1.07
CA ASN A 75 9.42 0.88 0.35
C ASN A 75 9.79 -0.57 0.65
N LYS A 76 10.43 -0.80 1.79
CA LYS A 76 10.59 -2.16 2.34
C LYS A 76 9.29 -2.59 3.04
N THR A 77 8.57 -3.53 2.45
CA THR A 77 7.27 -4.00 2.96
C THR A 77 7.13 -5.51 2.84
N ARG A 78 6.35 -6.12 3.75
CA ARG A 78 6.05 -7.54 3.70
C ARG A 78 4.95 -7.77 2.67
N VAL A 79 5.17 -8.73 1.79
CA VAL A 79 4.21 -9.16 0.77
C VAL A 79 3.90 -10.64 0.93
N VAL A 80 2.62 -10.97 0.79
CA VAL A 80 2.07 -12.32 0.80
C VAL A 80 1.43 -12.58 -0.56
N VAL A 81 1.73 -13.74 -1.15
CA VAL A 81 1.04 -14.27 -2.33
C VAL A 81 0.43 -15.62 -1.95
N GLU A 82 -0.87 -15.76 -2.15
CA GLU A 82 -1.60 -17.00 -1.86
C GLU A 82 -2.64 -17.35 -2.93
N VAL A 83 -2.94 -18.64 -3.04
CA VAL A 83 -4.08 -19.19 -3.81
C VAL A 83 -4.84 -20.13 -2.88
N PRO A 84 -5.83 -19.62 -2.12
CA PRO A 84 -6.43 -20.37 -1.01
C PRO A 84 -7.02 -21.72 -1.42
N GLY A 85 -7.68 -21.79 -2.57
CA GLY A 85 -8.30 -23.01 -3.10
C GLY A 85 -7.31 -24.10 -3.50
N ASN A 86 -6.07 -23.72 -3.80
CA ASN A 86 -4.98 -24.62 -4.18
C ASN A 86 -3.94 -24.83 -3.06
N GLY A 87 -4.09 -24.15 -1.92
CA GLY A 87 -3.17 -24.25 -0.77
C GLY A 87 -1.79 -23.60 -0.98
N PHE A 88 -1.62 -22.78 -2.02
CA PHE A 88 -0.38 -22.04 -2.26
C PHE A 88 -0.27 -20.85 -1.29
N TYR A 89 0.87 -20.69 -0.64
CA TYR A 89 1.16 -19.57 0.24
C TYR A 89 2.67 -19.28 0.27
N LYS A 90 3.05 -18.02 0.01
CA LYS A 90 4.43 -17.54 0.11
C LYS A 90 4.45 -16.13 0.68
N THR A 91 5.52 -15.81 1.40
CA THR A 91 5.79 -14.46 1.89
C THR A 91 7.23 -14.06 1.60
N LYS A 92 7.43 -12.79 1.23
CA LYS A 92 8.74 -12.15 1.06
C LYS A 92 8.68 -10.71 1.56
N GLU A 93 9.83 -10.10 1.82
CA GLU A 93 9.95 -8.65 2.01
C GLU A 93 10.44 -8.03 0.68
N THR A 94 9.86 -6.90 0.29
CA THR A 94 10.37 -6.12 -0.85
C THR A 94 11.73 -5.52 -0.52
N ILE A 95 12.50 -5.25 -1.56
CA ILE A 95 13.67 -4.38 -1.49
C ILE A 95 13.16 -2.99 -1.84
N ALA A 96 13.38 -2.01 -0.95
CA ALA A 96 13.03 -0.62 -1.22
C ALA A 96 13.68 -0.18 -2.54
N ASN A 97 12.90 0.46 -3.41
CA ASN A 97 13.36 0.88 -4.73
C ASN A 97 13.91 -0.27 -5.60
N GLY A 98 13.50 -1.52 -5.32
CA GLY A 98 13.81 -2.69 -6.12
C GLY A 98 12.57 -3.49 -6.51
N VAL A 99 12.81 -4.73 -6.94
CA VAL A 99 11.78 -5.68 -7.33
C VAL A 99 12.01 -7.01 -6.63
N ILE A 100 10.92 -7.69 -6.29
CA ILE A 100 10.94 -9.10 -5.89
C ILE A 100 10.06 -9.90 -6.84
N GLU A 101 10.31 -11.19 -6.96
CA GLU A 101 9.46 -12.09 -7.74
C GLU A 101 8.90 -13.21 -6.88
N PHE A 102 7.68 -13.65 -7.20
CA PHE A 102 7.14 -14.93 -6.77
C PHE A 102 6.97 -15.80 -8.00
N GLU A 103 7.57 -16.99 -7.98
CA GLU A 103 7.31 -18.01 -8.97
C GLU A 103 6.17 -18.90 -8.45
N VAL A 104 5.10 -18.97 -9.23
CA VAL A 104 3.92 -19.79 -8.98
C VAL A 104 3.85 -20.83 -10.10
N LYS A 105 3.74 -22.11 -9.74
CA LYS A 105 3.59 -23.15 -10.76
C LYS A 105 2.22 -23.05 -11.41
N PRO A 106 2.06 -23.49 -12.68
CA PRO A 106 0.76 -23.59 -13.35
C PRO A 106 -0.33 -24.21 -12.46
N VAL A 107 -0.07 -25.38 -11.89
CA VAL A 107 -1.01 -26.14 -11.04
C VAL A 107 -1.39 -25.42 -9.74
N GLU A 108 -0.56 -24.46 -9.30
CA GLU A 108 -0.80 -23.67 -8.09
C GLU A 108 -1.60 -22.41 -8.42
N GLY A 109 -1.33 -21.76 -9.56
CA GLY A 109 -1.86 -20.44 -9.93
C GLY A 109 -3.08 -20.43 -10.86
N GLN A 110 -3.30 -21.49 -11.64
CA GLN A 110 -4.43 -21.58 -12.57
C GLN A 110 -5.53 -22.48 -12.01
N VAL A 111 -6.79 -22.08 -12.27
CA VAL A 111 -7.97 -22.88 -11.88
C VAL A 111 -8.23 -24.06 -12.81
N VAL A 112 -7.69 -23.98 -14.03
CA VAL A 112 -7.73 -25.02 -15.06
C VAL A 112 -6.38 -25.06 -15.75
N LEU A 113 -5.83 -26.27 -15.91
CA LEU A 113 -4.71 -26.54 -16.82
C LEU A 113 -5.26 -26.97 -18.17
N HIS A 114 -4.65 -26.51 -19.26
CA HIS A 114 -5.12 -26.81 -20.61
C HIS A 114 -4.02 -27.39 -21.49
N GLN A 115 -4.18 -28.66 -21.85
CA GLN A 115 -3.41 -29.30 -22.89
C GLN A 115 -4.20 -29.20 -24.19
N ALA A 116 -3.86 -28.23 -25.04
CA ALA A 116 -4.73 -27.84 -26.16
C ALA A 116 -5.06 -28.98 -27.14
N ARG A 117 -4.21 -30.00 -27.28
CA ARG A 117 -4.46 -31.11 -28.23
C ARG A 117 -5.41 -32.18 -27.72
N THR A 118 -5.73 -32.19 -26.42
CA THR A 118 -6.44 -33.28 -25.75
C THR A 118 -7.60 -32.82 -24.90
N ASN A 119 -7.53 -31.61 -24.33
CA ASN A 119 -8.57 -31.06 -23.48
C ASN A 119 -9.56 -30.25 -24.31
N SER A 120 -10.85 -30.57 -24.17
CA SER A 120 -11.93 -29.69 -24.62
C SER A 120 -12.07 -28.50 -23.68
N THR A 121 -12.60 -27.38 -24.18
CA THR A 121 -13.00 -26.22 -23.38
C THR A 121 -13.95 -26.66 -22.26
N PRO A 122 -13.63 -26.43 -20.98
CA PRO A 122 -14.53 -26.77 -19.88
C PRO A 122 -15.75 -25.84 -19.88
N PRO A 123 -16.93 -26.32 -19.47
CA PRO A 123 -18.07 -25.46 -19.19
C PRO A 123 -17.74 -24.40 -18.14
N ALA A 124 -18.38 -23.24 -18.25
CA ALA A 124 -18.17 -22.12 -17.36
C ALA A 124 -18.68 -22.44 -15.95
N LYS A 125 -17.80 -22.34 -14.95
CA LYS A 125 -18.13 -22.67 -13.55
C LYS A 125 -17.31 -21.87 -12.54
N VAL A 126 -17.76 -21.86 -11.29
CA VAL A 126 -17.05 -21.19 -10.19
C VAL A 126 -16.06 -22.16 -9.53
N TYR A 127 -14.81 -21.73 -9.46
CA TYR A 127 -13.73 -22.38 -8.74
C TYR A 127 -13.54 -21.67 -7.40
N LYS A 128 -13.79 -22.41 -6.31
CA LYS A 128 -13.77 -21.85 -4.95
C LYS A 128 -12.36 -21.52 -4.50
N GLY A 129 -12.13 -20.27 -4.08
CA GLY A 129 -10.80 -19.80 -3.65
C GLY A 129 -9.72 -19.87 -4.73
N GLY A 130 -10.08 -19.97 -6.02
CA GLY A 130 -9.14 -20.14 -7.13
C GLY A 130 -8.40 -18.87 -7.56
N GLY A 131 -8.71 -17.72 -6.94
CA GLY A 131 -8.04 -16.45 -7.23
C GLY A 131 -6.65 -16.38 -6.62
N ILE A 132 -5.72 -15.79 -7.37
CA ILE A 132 -4.42 -15.35 -6.85
C ILE A 132 -4.63 -14.06 -6.07
N HIS A 133 -4.07 -14.05 -4.88
CA HIS A 133 -4.22 -12.98 -3.92
C HIS A 133 -2.87 -12.45 -3.51
N VAL A 134 -2.63 -11.16 -3.75
CA VAL A 134 -1.41 -10.47 -3.33
C VAL A 134 -1.78 -9.44 -2.27
N LYS A 135 -1.12 -9.49 -1.11
CA LYS A 135 -1.33 -8.58 0.02
C LYS A 135 -0.03 -8.01 0.52
N SER A 136 -0.03 -6.72 0.86
CA SER A 136 1.12 -6.05 1.44
C SER A 136 0.76 -5.11 2.59
N ASP A 137 1.74 -4.82 3.45
CA ASP A 137 1.56 -3.85 4.53
C ASP A 137 1.59 -2.40 3.99
N ASP A 138 2.39 -2.13 2.96
CA ASP A 138 2.53 -0.85 2.25
C ASP A 138 2.18 -0.97 0.76
N PRO A 139 1.85 0.13 0.06
CA PRO A 139 1.49 0.09 -1.36
C PRO A 139 2.61 -0.49 -2.24
N ILE A 140 2.22 -1.33 -3.20
CA ILE A 140 3.10 -2.00 -4.17
C ILE A 140 2.52 -1.87 -5.59
N VAL A 141 3.31 -2.18 -6.61
CA VAL A 141 2.82 -2.43 -7.99
C VAL A 141 3.11 -3.88 -8.35
N VAL A 142 2.17 -4.50 -9.06
CA VAL A 142 2.22 -5.92 -9.39
C VAL A 142 2.14 -6.10 -10.91
N TYR A 143 3.13 -6.78 -11.49
CA TYR A 143 3.10 -7.26 -12.86
C TYR A 143 3.05 -8.79 -12.85
N VAL A 144 2.33 -9.36 -13.81
CA VAL A 144 2.24 -10.80 -13.98
C VAL A 144 2.81 -11.15 -15.33
N VAL A 145 3.75 -12.10 -15.35
CA VAL A 145 4.35 -12.64 -16.57
C VAL A 145 4.11 -14.14 -16.58
N VAL A 146 3.40 -14.62 -17.59
CA VAL A 146 3.16 -16.05 -17.79
C VAL A 146 4.10 -16.49 -18.90
N LYS A 147 4.95 -17.48 -18.62
CA LYS A 147 5.94 -17.95 -19.57
C LYS A 147 6.06 -19.46 -19.53
N TYR A 148 5.63 -20.07 -20.62
CA TYR A 148 5.68 -21.50 -20.85
C TYR A 148 6.63 -21.75 -22.02
N HIS A 149 6.99 -23.01 -22.28
CA HIS A 149 7.89 -23.32 -23.38
C HIS A 149 7.35 -22.79 -24.73
N TYR A 150 8.09 -21.88 -25.36
CA TYR A 150 7.74 -21.22 -26.64
C TYR A 150 6.47 -20.38 -26.61
N THR A 151 6.06 -19.90 -25.44
CA THR A 151 4.89 -19.01 -25.37
C THR A 151 4.87 -18.16 -24.11
N SER A 152 4.58 -16.87 -24.25
CA SER A 152 4.52 -15.96 -23.12
C SER A 152 3.67 -14.73 -23.39
N ASP A 153 3.13 -14.15 -22.33
CA ASP A 153 2.64 -12.77 -22.31
C ASP A 153 2.51 -12.32 -20.84
N GLY A 154 2.07 -11.09 -20.60
CA GLY A 154 1.88 -10.59 -19.26
C GLY A 154 0.92 -9.42 -19.18
N PHE A 155 0.57 -9.02 -17.96
CA PHE A 155 -0.31 -7.90 -17.71
C PHE A 155 0.11 -7.11 -16.47
N LEU A 156 -0.29 -5.83 -16.44
CA LEU A 156 -0.26 -5.02 -15.22
C LEU A 156 -1.45 -5.40 -14.34
N ALA A 157 -1.20 -5.93 -13.15
CA ALA A 157 -2.27 -6.23 -12.22
C ALA A 157 -2.77 -4.95 -11.54
N ILE A 158 -4.09 -4.87 -11.39
CA ILE A 158 -4.81 -3.71 -10.84
C ILE A 158 -5.21 -4.01 -9.40
N PRO A 159 -5.07 -3.07 -8.46
CA PRO A 159 -5.44 -3.31 -7.06
C PRO A 159 -6.97 -3.33 -6.88
N VAL A 160 -7.42 -3.96 -5.79
CA VAL A 160 -8.84 -4.00 -5.39
C VAL A 160 -9.42 -2.58 -5.23
N SER A 161 -8.59 -1.64 -4.75
CA SER A 161 -8.95 -0.22 -4.66
C SER A 161 -9.33 0.38 -6.02
N ALA A 162 -8.95 -0.24 -7.14
CA ALA A 162 -9.22 0.16 -8.52
C ALA A 162 -10.22 -0.75 -9.27
N PHE A 163 -10.88 -1.71 -8.62
CA PHE A 163 -11.90 -2.52 -9.28
C PHE A 163 -13.21 -1.76 -9.53
N GLY A 164 -13.88 -2.11 -10.63
CA GLY A 164 -15.21 -1.61 -10.95
C GLY A 164 -16.29 -2.67 -10.75
N THR A 165 -17.53 -2.25 -10.93
CA THR A 165 -18.70 -3.15 -10.95
C THR A 165 -19.20 -3.44 -12.36
N LYS A 166 -18.58 -2.83 -13.39
CA LYS A 166 -19.00 -2.92 -14.79
C LYS A 166 -17.78 -3.06 -15.70
N TYR A 167 -17.82 -4.08 -16.54
CA TYR A 167 -16.79 -4.39 -17.53
C TYR A 167 -17.44 -4.77 -18.87
N ILE A 168 -16.73 -4.51 -19.96
CA ILE A 168 -17.04 -5.03 -21.29
C ILE A 168 -15.84 -5.84 -21.73
N ASN A 169 -16.07 -7.13 -21.98
CA ASN A 169 -15.04 -8.13 -22.26
C ASN A 169 -14.30 -7.82 -23.57
N MET A 170 -12.97 -7.95 -23.55
CA MET A 170 -12.07 -7.64 -24.66
C MET A 170 -11.10 -8.80 -24.91
N VAL A 171 -11.63 -9.90 -25.45
CA VAL A 171 -10.83 -11.12 -25.71
C VAL A 171 -10.89 -11.50 -27.18
N TYR A 172 -9.76 -11.90 -27.77
CA TYR A 172 -9.73 -12.26 -29.18
C TYR A 172 -10.31 -13.67 -29.46
N GLN A 173 -10.58 -13.96 -30.72
CA GLN A 173 -11.12 -15.26 -31.15
C GLN A 173 -10.06 -16.36 -31.19
N GLU A 174 -10.52 -17.62 -31.21
CA GLU A 174 -9.65 -18.76 -31.47
C GLU A 174 -8.95 -18.64 -32.83
N PRO A 175 -7.67 -19.03 -32.97
CA PRO A 175 -7.01 -19.11 -34.27
C PRO A 175 -7.67 -20.12 -35.23
N ASN A 176 -7.56 -19.84 -36.53
CA ASN A 176 -8.07 -20.74 -37.56
C ASN A 176 -7.10 -21.90 -37.86
N PHE A 177 -7.00 -22.86 -36.96
CA PHE A 177 -6.15 -24.02 -37.17
C PHE A 177 -6.61 -24.93 -38.31
N LYS A 178 -7.88 -24.90 -38.74
CA LYS A 178 -8.34 -25.71 -39.89
C LYS A 178 -7.62 -25.38 -41.20
N LEU A 179 -7.07 -24.18 -41.32
CA LEU A 179 -6.28 -23.79 -42.49
C LEU A 179 -4.98 -24.60 -42.62
N TYR A 180 -4.49 -25.19 -41.52
CA TYR A 180 -3.13 -25.72 -41.43
C TYR A 180 -3.04 -27.10 -40.78
N TYR A 181 -4.00 -27.43 -39.93
CA TYR A 181 -4.11 -28.68 -39.19
C TYR A 181 -5.53 -29.25 -39.33
N SER A 182 -5.69 -30.56 -39.10
CA SER A 182 -7.00 -31.23 -39.21
C SER A 182 -7.89 -31.06 -37.97
N TYR A 183 -7.67 -30.04 -37.14
CA TYR A 183 -8.41 -29.78 -35.90
C TYR A 183 -8.72 -28.29 -35.69
N SER A 184 -9.75 -28.00 -34.89
CA SER A 184 -10.15 -26.68 -34.37
C SER A 184 -10.96 -26.85 -33.08
N GLY A 185 -11.30 -25.76 -32.40
CA GLY A 185 -12.06 -25.82 -31.15
C GLY A 185 -11.18 -26.20 -29.95
N LEU A 186 -9.86 -26.07 -30.12
CA LEU A 186 -8.82 -26.52 -29.22
C LEU A 186 -8.01 -25.37 -28.67
N ALA A 187 -8.08 -24.19 -29.32
CA ALA A 187 -7.40 -22.94 -28.98
C ALA A 187 -8.26 -21.89 -28.25
N SER A 188 -9.15 -22.34 -27.36
CA SER A 188 -10.19 -21.52 -26.72
C SER A 188 -9.72 -20.21 -26.09
N PRO A 189 -10.45 -19.11 -26.36
CA PRO A 189 -10.46 -17.90 -25.55
C PRO A 189 -11.09 -18.15 -24.18
N PHE A 190 -10.54 -17.51 -23.16
CA PHE A 190 -11.02 -17.59 -21.78
C PHE A 190 -11.13 -16.20 -21.15
N THR A 191 -12.15 -16.05 -20.31
CA THR A 191 -12.37 -14.87 -19.46
C THR A 191 -12.56 -15.35 -18.03
N GLY A 192 -11.66 -14.94 -17.14
CA GLY A 192 -11.72 -15.24 -15.72
C GLY A 192 -12.19 -14.04 -14.91
N VAL A 193 -13.32 -14.19 -14.21
CA VAL A 193 -13.87 -13.19 -13.30
C VAL A 193 -13.46 -13.54 -11.88
N THR A 194 -12.84 -12.62 -11.12
CA THR A 194 -12.40 -12.87 -9.73
C THR A 194 -13.10 -11.94 -8.75
N ALA A 195 -13.72 -12.51 -7.71
CA ALA A 195 -14.43 -11.73 -6.69
C ALA A 195 -13.50 -11.28 -5.55
N ALA A 196 -13.46 -9.98 -5.25
CA ALA A 196 -12.70 -9.43 -4.12
C ALA A 196 -13.50 -9.38 -2.81
N TYR A 197 -14.81 -9.63 -2.88
CA TYR A 197 -15.75 -9.51 -1.76
C TYR A 197 -16.71 -10.69 -1.69
N ASP A 198 -17.18 -10.99 -0.48
CA ASP A 198 -18.19 -12.02 -0.29
C ASP A 198 -19.56 -11.59 -0.83
N ASN A 199 -20.35 -12.58 -1.28
CA ASN A 199 -21.68 -12.37 -1.85
C ASN A 199 -21.68 -11.39 -3.06
N THR A 200 -20.64 -11.49 -3.90
CA THR A 200 -20.55 -10.77 -5.16
C THR A 200 -21.44 -11.46 -6.19
N LYS A 201 -22.51 -10.80 -6.60
CA LYS A 201 -23.48 -11.28 -7.59
C LYS A 201 -23.13 -10.67 -8.93
N VAL A 202 -22.62 -11.49 -9.84
CA VAL A 202 -22.23 -11.08 -11.19
C VAL A 202 -23.32 -11.48 -12.17
N ASN A 203 -23.77 -10.52 -12.99
CA ASN A 203 -24.65 -10.71 -14.13
C ASN A 203 -23.83 -10.56 -15.41
N PHE A 204 -23.83 -11.61 -16.23
CA PHE A 204 -23.19 -11.70 -17.52
C PHE A 204 -24.24 -11.59 -18.62
N THR A 205 -24.03 -10.73 -19.60
CA THR A 205 -24.82 -10.65 -20.84
C THR A 205 -23.89 -10.90 -22.01
N MET A 206 -24.15 -11.95 -22.78
CA MET A 206 -23.23 -12.40 -23.82
C MET A 206 -23.17 -11.42 -25.00
N GLY A 207 -21.94 -11.11 -25.43
CA GLY A 207 -21.64 -10.40 -26.67
C GLY A 207 -21.90 -11.26 -27.91
N GLY A 208 -21.48 -10.77 -29.08
CA GLY A 208 -21.56 -11.52 -30.32
C GLY A 208 -20.31 -11.33 -31.16
N GLY A 209 -19.84 -12.43 -31.73
CA GLY A 209 -18.82 -12.48 -32.76
C GLY A 209 -19.40 -12.19 -34.16
N PRO A 210 -18.74 -12.67 -35.22
CA PRO A 210 -19.12 -12.41 -36.62
C PRO A 210 -20.55 -12.83 -36.96
N ASN A 211 -20.96 -14.00 -36.49
CA ASN A 211 -22.20 -14.65 -36.92
C ASN A 211 -23.39 -14.35 -35.99
N GLY A 212 -23.13 -13.90 -34.76
CA GLY A 212 -24.16 -13.62 -33.76
C GLY A 212 -24.91 -14.85 -33.26
N ASP A 213 -24.35 -16.04 -33.45
CA ASP A 213 -24.84 -17.32 -32.93
C ASP A 213 -23.97 -17.86 -31.79
N ASP A 214 -23.10 -17.00 -31.27
CA ASP A 214 -22.11 -17.31 -30.24
C ASP A 214 -22.76 -17.91 -28.98
N ALA A 215 -22.12 -18.91 -28.39
CA ALA A 215 -22.64 -19.56 -27.19
C ALA A 215 -21.55 -19.95 -26.18
N VAL A 216 -21.74 -19.56 -24.92
CA VAL A 216 -20.97 -20.07 -23.78
C VAL A 216 -21.76 -21.18 -23.10
N GLU A 217 -21.12 -22.33 -22.91
CA GLU A 217 -21.69 -23.43 -22.13
C GLU A 217 -21.45 -23.19 -20.63
N LEU A 218 -22.50 -23.23 -19.83
CA LEU A 218 -22.41 -23.20 -18.35
C LEU A 218 -22.35 -24.61 -17.78
N ASP A 219 -21.85 -24.71 -16.55
CA ASP A 219 -21.99 -25.94 -15.76
C ASP A 219 -23.45 -26.40 -15.70
N GLY A 220 -23.69 -27.69 -15.95
CA GLY A 220 -25.03 -28.24 -16.15
C GLY A 220 -25.58 -28.18 -17.58
N GLY A 221 -24.78 -27.70 -18.56
CA GLY A 221 -25.05 -27.84 -20.00
C GLY A 221 -25.94 -26.75 -20.63
N ARG A 222 -26.28 -25.68 -19.89
CA ARG A 222 -27.02 -24.55 -20.47
C ARG A 222 -26.10 -23.74 -21.37
N LEU A 223 -26.48 -23.58 -22.64
CA LEU A 223 -25.86 -22.61 -23.54
C LEU A 223 -26.47 -21.23 -23.31
N VAL A 224 -25.64 -20.23 -23.04
CA VAL A 224 -26.01 -18.81 -23.04
C VAL A 224 -25.61 -18.27 -24.40
N ARG A 225 -26.57 -17.77 -25.16
CA ARG A 225 -26.32 -17.25 -26.52
C ARG A 225 -26.13 -15.74 -26.53
N THR A 226 -25.62 -15.18 -27.63
CA THR A 226 -25.56 -13.73 -27.88
C THR A 226 -26.83 -13.00 -27.44
N GLY A 227 -26.69 -12.01 -26.55
CA GLY A 227 -27.79 -11.23 -25.99
C GLY A 227 -28.52 -11.87 -24.81
N GLU A 228 -28.29 -13.15 -24.51
CA GLU A 228 -28.83 -13.82 -23.33
C GLU A 228 -27.97 -13.57 -22.09
N THR A 229 -28.58 -13.82 -20.92
CA THR A 229 -27.95 -13.54 -19.62
C THR A 229 -27.70 -14.80 -18.79
N ALA A 230 -26.67 -14.73 -17.95
CA ALA A 230 -26.42 -15.65 -16.85
C ALA A 230 -26.02 -14.87 -15.60
N ASN A 231 -26.24 -15.46 -14.43
CA ASN A 231 -25.77 -14.87 -13.18
C ASN A 231 -25.11 -15.92 -12.30
N VAL A 232 -24.23 -15.45 -11.43
CA VAL A 232 -23.54 -16.26 -10.44
C VAL A 232 -23.35 -15.48 -9.15
N THR A 233 -23.31 -16.17 -8.02
CA THR A 233 -22.91 -15.58 -6.72
C THR A 233 -21.58 -16.17 -6.29
N MET A 234 -20.64 -15.30 -5.98
CA MET A 234 -19.24 -15.62 -5.71
C MET A 234 -18.86 -15.13 -4.31
N MET A 235 -18.00 -15.90 -3.65
CA MET A 235 -17.35 -15.51 -2.39
C MET A 235 -16.00 -14.86 -2.68
N ARG A 236 -15.42 -14.17 -1.70
CA ARG A 236 -14.07 -13.60 -1.83
C ARG A 236 -13.07 -14.67 -2.25
N GLY A 237 -12.31 -14.38 -3.31
CA GLY A 237 -11.31 -15.27 -3.89
C GLY A 237 -11.86 -16.35 -4.82
N ASP A 238 -13.17 -16.44 -5.02
CA ASP A 238 -13.74 -17.30 -6.06
C ASP A 238 -13.41 -16.77 -7.46
N VAL A 239 -13.26 -17.70 -8.42
CA VAL A 239 -13.06 -17.39 -9.84
C VAL A 239 -14.18 -18.02 -10.65
N TRP A 240 -14.89 -17.23 -11.47
CA TRP A 240 -15.79 -17.75 -12.50
C TRP A 240 -15.06 -17.71 -13.83
N LEU A 241 -14.67 -18.88 -14.33
CA LEU A 241 -13.97 -19.00 -15.61
C LEU A 241 -14.99 -19.31 -16.70
N LEU A 242 -15.03 -18.49 -17.73
CA LEU A 242 -15.81 -18.69 -18.95
C LEU A 242 -14.85 -19.04 -20.08
N GLY A 243 -15.27 -19.95 -20.97
CA GLY A 243 -14.54 -20.30 -22.17
C GLY A 243 -15.48 -20.45 -23.35
N ILE A 244 -14.98 -20.14 -24.54
CA ILE A 244 -15.68 -20.34 -25.81
C ILE A 244 -14.75 -21.07 -26.79
N LYS A 245 -15.30 -21.72 -27.81
CA LYS A 245 -14.53 -22.54 -28.76
C LYS A 245 -15.03 -22.31 -30.17
N ASP A 246 -14.20 -22.62 -31.16
CA ASP A 246 -14.38 -22.39 -32.59
C ASP A 246 -14.02 -20.98 -33.06
N VAL A 247 -13.40 -20.91 -34.24
CA VAL A 247 -12.83 -19.69 -34.86
C VAL A 247 -13.86 -18.59 -35.13
N GLU A 248 -15.14 -18.95 -35.30
CA GLU A 248 -16.22 -17.99 -35.57
C GLU A 248 -16.95 -17.55 -34.29
N GLN A 249 -16.52 -18.03 -33.12
CA GLN A 249 -17.12 -17.69 -31.84
C GLN A 249 -16.24 -16.67 -31.10
N ASP A 250 -16.86 -15.64 -30.52
CA ASP A 250 -16.17 -14.54 -29.83
C ASP A 250 -16.89 -14.18 -28.52
N LEU A 251 -16.13 -14.04 -27.44
CA LEU A 251 -16.64 -13.59 -26.14
C LEU A 251 -16.51 -12.06 -25.94
N SER A 252 -15.88 -11.37 -26.89
CA SER A 252 -15.76 -9.91 -26.93
C SER A 252 -17.11 -9.20 -26.90
N GLY A 253 -17.12 -8.01 -26.32
CA GLY A 253 -18.33 -7.19 -26.20
C GLY A 253 -19.35 -7.76 -25.21
N SER A 254 -19.04 -8.84 -24.48
CA SER A 254 -19.90 -9.30 -23.38
C SER A 254 -19.88 -8.31 -22.23
N ILE A 255 -21.02 -8.10 -21.58
CA ILE A 255 -21.14 -7.20 -20.42
C ILE A 255 -21.11 -8.02 -19.13
N PHE A 256 -20.28 -7.60 -18.18
CA PHE A 256 -20.32 -8.07 -16.81
C PHE A 256 -20.71 -6.93 -15.87
N GLU A 257 -21.77 -7.12 -15.08
CA GLU A 257 -22.22 -6.16 -14.06
C GLU A 257 -22.38 -6.85 -12.71
N ALA A 258 -22.01 -6.18 -11.61
CA ALA A 258 -22.15 -6.76 -10.28
C ALA A 258 -22.60 -5.75 -9.22
N ASN A 259 -23.05 -6.26 -8.06
CA ASN A 259 -23.36 -5.45 -6.88
C ASN A 259 -22.12 -4.99 -6.09
N LYS A 260 -20.97 -5.67 -6.27
CA LYS A 260 -19.69 -5.36 -5.63
C LYS A 260 -18.55 -5.44 -6.65
N PRO A 261 -17.43 -4.72 -6.44
CA PRO A 261 -16.32 -4.73 -7.38
C PRO A 261 -15.68 -6.11 -7.54
N PHE A 262 -15.19 -6.37 -8.75
CA PHE A 262 -14.52 -7.61 -9.15
C PHE A 262 -13.48 -7.30 -10.24
N SER A 263 -12.65 -8.27 -10.60
CA SER A 263 -11.70 -8.14 -11.71
C SER A 263 -11.99 -9.12 -12.84
N ILE A 264 -11.52 -8.77 -14.04
CA ILE A 264 -11.52 -9.64 -15.21
C ILE A 264 -10.09 -9.76 -15.74
N VAL A 265 -9.65 -10.98 -15.98
CA VAL A 265 -8.46 -11.28 -16.79
C VAL A 265 -8.91 -12.15 -17.95
N SER A 266 -8.60 -11.73 -19.17
CA SER A 266 -8.99 -12.45 -20.38
C SER A 266 -7.78 -12.75 -21.25
N GLY A 267 -7.88 -13.81 -22.05
CA GLY A 267 -6.75 -14.29 -22.81
C GLY A 267 -7.12 -15.40 -23.77
N VAL A 268 -6.23 -15.63 -24.74
CA VAL A 268 -6.31 -16.75 -25.67
C VAL A 268 -5.04 -17.53 -25.53
N HIS A 269 -5.15 -18.84 -25.33
CA HIS A 269 -3.97 -19.60 -24.93
C HIS A 269 -2.93 -19.79 -26.04
N CYS A 270 -3.35 -19.59 -27.29
CA CYS A 270 -2.51 -19.49 -28.48
C CYS A 270 -3.33 -18.69 -29.50
N ALA A 271 -2.95 -17.43 -29.71
CA ALA A 271 -3.69 -16.44 -30.49
C ALA A 271 -2.98 -16.15 -31.80
N ASN A 272 -3.73 -16.02 -32.91
CA ASN A 272 -3.20 -15.54 -34.18
C ASN A 272 -3.87 -14.20 -34.50
N PHE A 273 -3.06 -13.14 -34.61
CA PHE A 273 -3.52 -11.80 -35.00
C PHE A 273 -2.93 -11.44 -36.38
N PRO A 274 -3.76 -11.12 -37.38
CA PRO A 274 -5.19 -11.45 -37.47
C PRO A 274 -5.43 -12.97 -37.46
N VAL A 275 -6.68 -13.39 -37.34
CA VAL A 275 -7.06 -14.81 -37.45
C VAL A 275 -6.46 -15.44 -38.72
N GLY A 276 -5.70 -16.52 -38.54
CA GLY A 276 -5.03 -17.25 -39.63
C GLY A 276 -3.57 -16.83 -39.89
N ASN A 277 -3.05 -15.78 -39.25
CA ASN A 277 -1.66 -15.36 -39.43
C ASN A 277 -0.69 -16.07 -38.46
N PHE A 278 0.38 -16.68 -38.96
CA PHE A 278 1.40 -17.33 -38.12
C PHE A 278 2.43 -16.37 -37.48
N TRP A 279 3.16 -16.77 -36.45
CA TRP A 279 2.92 -17.90 -35.54
C TRP A 279 2.03 -17.43 -34.38
N CYS A 280 1.45 -18.35 -33.61
CA CYS A 280 0.61 -17.98 -32.47
C CYS A 280 1.43 -17.83 -31.19
N ASP A 281 0.88 -17.13 -30.20
CA ASP A 281 1.43 -17.05 -28.85
C ASP A 281 0.30 -16.87 -27.82
N TYR A 282 0.59 -17.16 -26.56
CA TYR A 282 -0.29 -16.93 -25.43
C TYR A 282 -0.57 -15.45 -25.34
N THR A 283 -1.80 -15.09 -25.00
CA THR A 283 -2.16 -13.68 -24.81
C THR A 283 -2.97 -13.55 -23.54
N VAL A 284 -2.68 -12.52 -22.75
CA VAL A 284 -3.39 -12.26 -21.51
C VAL A 284 -3.41 -10.78 -21.21
N GLU A 285 -4.53 -10.27 -20.74
CA GLU A 285 -4.64 -8.90 -20.27
C GLU A 285 -5.61 -8.80 -19.11
N MET A 286 -5.32 -7.91 -18.17
CA MET A 286 -6.27 -7.54 -17.12
C MET A 286 -7.14 -6.39 -17.61
N GLU A 287 -8.44 -6.62 -17.70
CA GLU A 287 -9.34 -5.65 -18.30
C GLU A 287 -9.61 -4.46 -17.38
N LEU A 288 -9.87 -3.31 -18.00
CA LEU A 288 -10.19 -2.08 -17.29
C LEU A 288 -11.71 -1.91 -17.12
N PRO A 289 -12.19 -1.53 -15.92
CA PRO A 289 -13.61 -1.26 -15.70
C PRO A 289 -14.08 -0.06 -16.52
N THR A 290 -15.34 -0.05 -16.94
CA THR A 290 -15.85 0.98 -17.88
C THR A 290 -15.79 2.40 -17.34
N TYR A 291 -15.65 2.57 -16.03
CA TYR A 291 -15.56 3.90 -15.41
C TYR A 291 -14.22 4.60 -15.75
N THR A 292 -13.17 3.85 -16.09
CA THR A 292 -11.83 4.41 -16.39
C THR A 292 -11.67 4.80 -17.85
N TRP A 293 -12.64 4.45 -18.70
CA TRP A 293 -12.60 4.62 -20.14
C TRP A 293 -12.69 6.09 -20.52
N GLY A 294 -11.84 6.52 -21.45
CA GLY A 294 -11.74 7.91 -21.88
C GLY A 294 -12.20 8.10 -23.32
N LYS A 295 -11.97 9.28 -23.87
CA LYS A 295 -12.45 9.65 -25.21
C LYS A 295 -11.35 9.71 -26.26
N GLN A 296 -10.07 9.73 -25.86
CA GLN A 296 -8.96 9.90 -26.80
C GLN A 296 -7.74 9.08 -26.38
N TYR A 297 -7.18 8.35 -27.35
CA TYR A 297 -6.10 7.38 -27.19
C TYR A 297 -5.01 7.64 -28.23
N TYR A 298 -3.77 7.63 -27.77
CA TYR A 298 -2.59 7.78 -28.60
C TYR A 298 -1.93 6.41 -28.81
N VAL A 299 -2.07 5.86 -30.01
CA VAL A 299 -1.61 4.51 -30.31
C VAL A 299 -0.29 4.58 -31.07
N VAL A 300 0.71 3.90 -30.53
CA VAL A 300 2.08 3.85 -31.05
C VAL A 300 2.35 2.46 -31.64
N PRO A 301 2.97 2.33 -32.82
CA PRO A 301 3.40 1.02 -33.32
C PRO A 301 4.54 0.45 -32.46
N MET A 302 4.63 -0.87 -32.39
CA MET A 302 5.72 -1.54 -31.69
C MET A 302 7.03 -1.46 -32.50
N ALA A 303 8.16 -1.37 -31.81
CA ALA A 303 9.48 -1.32 -32.43
C ALA A 303 9.73 -2.56 -33.31
N LYS A 304 10.50 -2.37 -34.39
CA LYS A 304 10.93 -3.42 -35.33
C LYS A 304 9.83 -4.16 -36.11
N ARG A 305 8.56 -3.82 -35.91
CA ARG A 305 7.46 -4.32 -36.76
C ARG A 305 7.52 -3.68 -38.15
N GLY A 306 7.17 -4.43 -39.19
CA GLY A 306 7.06 -3.96 -40.57
C GLY A 306 5.67 -3.43 -40.93
N PHE A 307 4.66 -3.78 -40.12
CA PHE A 307 3.28 -3.32 -40.23
C PHE A 307 2.71 -2.87 -38.88
N ASN A 308 1.71 -1.99 -38.91
CA ASN A 308 0.95 -1.65 -37.70
C ASN A 308 0.16 -2.87 -37.21
N GLY A 309 0.07 -3.06 -35.88
CA GLY A 309 -0.82 -4.03 -35.28
C GLY A 309 -2.32 -3.74 -35.47
N ILE A 310 -3.14 -4.68 -35.01
CA ILE A 310 -4.59 -4.61 -35.03
C ILE A 310 -5.08 -3.89 -33.78
N ILE A 311 -6.18 -3.16 -33.88
CA ILE A 311 -6.88 -2.59 -32.75
C ILE A 311 -8.32 -3.10 -32.71
N ARG A 312 -8.81 -3.42 -31.51
CA ARG A 312 -10.25 -3.49 -31.24
C ARG A 312 -10.66 -2.29 -30.40
N ILE A 313 -11.80 -1.71 -30.76
CA ILE A 313 -12.36 -0.51 -30.10
C ILE A 313 -13.75 -0.86 -29.60
N TYR A 314 -13.99 -0.60 -28.32
CA TYR A 314 -15.25 -0.85 -27.62
C TYR A 314 -15.83 0.46 -27.11
N ALA A 315 -17.15 0.54 -26.93
CA ALA A 315 -17.81 1.70 -26.37
C ALA A 315 -18.64 1.34 -25.13
N SER A 316 -18.59 2.21 -24.12
CA SER A 316 -19.35 2.06 -22.87
C SER A 316 -20.83 2.48 -23.02
N GLU A 317 -21.14 3.17 -24.10
CA GLU A 317 -22.44 3.75 -24.45
C GLU A 317 -22.84 3.38 -25.89
N ASP A 318 -24.13 3.43 -26.18
CA ASP A 318 -24.65 3.19 -27.54
C ASP A 318 -24.39 4.37 -28.48
N ASN A 319 -24.29 4.08 -29.77
CA ASN A 319 -24.13 5.05 -30.86
C ASN A 319 -22.92 5.95 -30.62
N THR A 320 -21.75 5.33 -30.51
CA THR A 320 -20.47 6.01 -30.32
C THR A 320 -19.71 6.11 -31.63
N ASP A 321 -19.52 7.30 -32.16
CA ASP A 321 -18.77 7.52 -33.40
C ASP A 321 -17.27 7.55 -33.11
N VAL A 322 -16.51 6.78 -33.88
CA VAL A 322 -15.07 6.63 -33.68
C VAL A 322 -14.31 7.20 -34.86
N TYR A 323 -13.20 7.87 -34.55
CA TYR A 323 -12.36 8.59 -35.49
C TYR A 323 -10.90 8.17 -35.33
N ARG A 324 -10.21 7.99 -36.47
CA ARG A 324 -8.74 7.88 -36.55
C ARG A 324 -8.20 9.15 -37.21
N ASP A 325 -7.38 9.91 -36.49
CA ASP A 325 -6.77 11.14 -37.02
C ASP A 325 -7.79 12.13 -37.63
N SER A 326 -8.94 12.19 -36.96
CA SER A 326 -10.16 12.98 -37.27
C SER A 326 -10.97 12.48 -38.47
N SER A 327 -10.59 11.35 -39.06
CA SER A 327 -11.39 10.66 -40.07
C SER A 327 -12.30 9.65 -39.39
N TYR A 328 -13.60 9.70 -39.66
CA TYR A 328 -14.58 8.72 -39.17
C TYR A 328 -14.23 7.31 -39.65
N ILE A 329 -14.28 6.32 -38.76
CA ILE A 329 -13.97 4.91 -39.05
C ILE A 329 -15.12 3.95 -38.70
N GLY A 330 -16.14 4.38 -37.97
CA GLY A 330 -17.31 3.57 -37.67
C GLY A 330 -18.08 4.05 -36.45
N THR A 331 -19.26 3.46 -36.22
CA THR A 331 -20.09 3.71 -35.04
C THR A 331 -20.25 2.42 -34.26
N ILE A 332 -20.07 2.49 -32.95
CA ILE A 332 -20.18 1.35 -32.03
C ILE A 332 -21.51 1.42 -31.27
N LYS A 333 -22.22 0.30 -31.22
CA LYS A 333 -23.28 0.02 -30.26
C LYS A 333 -22.66 -0.62 -29.03
N LYS A 334 -23.14 -0.33 -27.83
CA LYS A 334 -22.67 -0.98 -26.62
C LYS A 334 -22.84 -2.50 -26.73
N GLY A 335 -21.93 -3.23 -26.10
CA GLY A 335 -21.93 -4.70 -26.02
C GLY A 335 -23.19 -5.32 -25.39
N GLY A 336 -23.16 -6.64 -25.17
CA GLY A 336 -24.27 -7.41 -24.59
C GLY A 336 -25.33 -7.79 -25.63
N GLY A 337 -24.91 -8.32 -26.78
CA GLY A 337 -25.79 -8.82 -27.85
C GLY A 337 -25.52 -8.21 -29.22
N ALA A 338 -24.65 -7.21 -29.31
CA ALA A 338 -24.18 -6.67 -30.59
C ALA A 338 -23.00 -7.51 -31.13
N THR A 339 -23.02 -7.78 -32.44
CA THR A 339 -22.02 -8.60 -33.14
C THR A 339 -20.76 -7.81 -33.50
N TRP A 340 -19.70 -8.50 -33.94
CA TRP A 340 -18.54 -7.86 -34.55
C TRP A 340 -18.93 -6.83 -35.63
N GLY A 341 -18.23 -5.68 -35.67
CA GLY A 341 -18.52 -4.57 -36.57
C GLY A 341 -19.68 -3.67 -36.12
N LYS A 342 -20.42 -4.08 -35.08
CA LYS A 342 -21.47 -3.27 -34.43
C LYS A 342 -21.17 -3.06 -32.96
N GLY A 343 -20.89 -4.12 -32.20
CA GLY A 343 -20.57 -4.10 -30.76
C GLY A 343 -19.17 -3.61 -30.44
N TYR A 344 -18.26 -3.77 -31.41
CA TYR A 344 -16.89 -3.30 -31.39
C TYR A 344 -16.37 -3.20 -32.83
N LEU A 345 -15.39 -2.34 -33.05
CA LEU A 345 -14.67 -2.25 -34.33
C LEU A 345 -13.38 -3.04 -34.23
N GLU A 346 -13.02 -3.77 -35.28
CA GLU A 346 -11.69 -4.34 -35.45
C GLU A 346 -11.10 -3.77 -36.75
N THR A 347 -9.89 -3.22 -36.66
CA THR A 347 -9.17 -2.73 -37.84
C THR A 347 -7.68 -2.72 -37.58
N ARG A 348 -6.87 -2.74 -38.63
CA ARG A 348 -5.45 -2.43 -38.49
C ARG A 348 -5.29 -0.93 -38.24
N LEU A 349 -4.40 -0.53 -37.32
CA LEU A 349 -4.22 0.90 -37.01
C LEU A 349 -3.98 1.72 -38.28
N TRP A 350 -3.18 1.18 -39.21
CA TRP A 350 -3.11 1.61 -40.60
C TRP A 350 -3.03 0.39 -41.52
N PRO A 351 -3.63 0.40 -42.73
CA PRO A 351 -3.60 -0.75 -43.64
C PRO A 351 -2.16 -1.10 -44.03
N MET A 352 -1.88 -2.36 -44.36
CA MET A 352 -0.54 -2.82 -44.73
C MET A 352 0.00 -2.18 -46.01
N TYR A 353 -0.91 -1.91 -46.94
CA TYR A 353 -0.61 -1.32 -48.23
C TYR A 353 -1.55 -0.14 -48.49
N VAL A 354 -1.08 0.83 -49.26
CA VAL A 354 -1.87 1.98 -49.71
C VAL A 354 -1.74 2.13 -51.22
N ASP A 355 -2.81 2.58 -51.86
CA ASP A 355 -2.83 2.94 -53.28
C ASP A 355 -2.03 4.23 -53.52
N VAL A 356 -1.01 4.15 -54.35
CA VAL A 356 -0.31 5.30 -54.94
C VAL A 356 -0.51 5.22 -56.45
N GLY A 357 -1.64 5.76 -56.92
CA GLY A 357 -2.10 5.57 -58.30
C GLY A 357 -2.55 4.12 -58.54
N PRO A 358 -2.06 3.43 -59.60
CA PRO A 358 -2.41 2.04 -59.87
C PRO A 358 -1.55 1.01 -59.12
N VAL A 359 -0.63 1.45 -58.26
CA VAL A 359 0.33 0.58 -57.56
C VAL A 359 0.04 0.58 -56.06
N GLN A 360 0.01 -0.61 -55.46
CA GLN A 360 0.00 -0.81 -54.03
C GLN A 360 1.42 -0.74 -53.49
N VAL A 361 1.68 0.17 -52.55
CA VAL A 361 2.97 0.28 -51.86
C VAL A 361 2.79 -0.04 -50.39
N GLN A 362 3.81 -0.65 -49.77
CA GLN A 362 3.81 -0.91 -48.34
C GLN A 362 3.65 0.39 -47.56
N ASN A 363 2.72 0.39 -46.62
CA ASN A 363 2.46 1.50 -45.72
C ASN A 363 3.17 1.23 -44.40
N PRO A 364 4.32 1.89 -44.14
CA PRO A 364 5.13 1.61 -42.97
C PRO A 364 4.40 1.99 -41.67
N PRO A 365 4.76 1.37 -40.53
CA PRO A 365 4.09 1.60 -39.28
C PRO A 365 4.20 3.07 -38.84
N LYS A 366 3.06 3.66 -38.49
CA LYS A 366 2.99 5.04 -37.98
C LYS A 366 1.98 5.16 -36.86
N ILE A 367 2.12 6.26 -36.10
CA ILE A 367 1.25 6.59 -34.98
C ILE A 367 -0.15 6.98 -35.46
N ALA A 368 -1.14 6.89 -34.58
CA ALA A 368 -2.46 7.46 -34.84
C ALA A 368 -3.14 7.88 -33.54
N THR A 369 -4.09 8.81 -33.64
CA THR A 369 -5.00 9.15 -32.55
C THR A 369 -6.36 8.51 -32.80
N ILE A 370 -6.81 7.67 -31.87
CA ILE A 370 -8.17 7.11 -31.85
C ILE A 370 -9.00 7.93 -30.87
N HIS A 371 -10.13 8.48 -31.31
CA HIS A 371 -10.99 9.26 -30.44
C HIS A 371 -12.47 9.12 -30.79
N ALA A 372 -13.32 9.47 -29.84
CA ALA A 372 -14.77 9.43 -29.94
C ALA A 372 -15.41 10.54 -29.10
N GLU A 373 -16.71 10.80 -29.32
CA GLU A 373 -17.48 11.76 -28.53
C GLU A 373 -17.95 11.18 -27.17
N LYS A 374 -17.96 9.85 -27.04
CA LYS A 374 -18.32 9.08 -25.84
C LYS A 374 -17.16 8.17 -25.40
N PRO A 375 -17.18 7.67 -24.15
CA PRO A 375 -16.07 6.87 -23.64
C PRO A 375 -15.92 5.52 -24.37
N ILE A 376 -14.72 5.27 -24.88
CA ILE A 376 -14.30 4.06 -25.58
C ILE A 376 -13.13 3.41 -24.85
N GLN A 377 -12.80 2.17 -25.21
CA GLN A 377 -11.54 1.52 -24.83
C GLN A 377 -10.89 0.91 -26.07
N VAL A 378 -9.57 1.03 -26.16
CA VAL A 378 -8.76 0.49 -27.25
C VAL A 378 -7.87 -0.63 -26.72
N MET A 379 -7.95 -1.80 -27.35
CA MET A 379 -7.03 -2.91 -27.15
C MET A 379 -6.12 -2.99 -28.39
N TYR A 380 -4.81 -3.01 -28.20
CA TYR A 380 -3.83 -3.22 -29.26
C TYR A 380 -3.44 -4.70 -29.32
N TYR A 381 -3.33 -5.24 -30.52
CA TYR A 381 -2.95 -6.62 -30.79
C TYR A 381 -1.72 -6.63 -31.70
N ASN A 382 -0.58 -7.05 -31.14
CA ASN A 382 0.67 -7.20 -31.87
C ASN A 382 0.59 -8.46 -32.74
N THR A 383 0.83 -8.37 -34.05
CA THR A 383 0.64 -9.53 -34.95
C THR A 383 1.80 -10.51 -34.90
N GLY A 384 1.58 -11.75 -35.33
CA GLY A 384 2.63 -12.78 -35.40
C GLY A 384 3.68 -12.49 -36.49
N THR A 385 4.89 -13.02 -36.30
CA THR A 385 6.08 -12.74 -37.14
C THR A 385 5.89 -12.99 -38.64
N ALA A 386 4.97 -13.86 -39.08
CA ALA A 386 4.81 -14.17 -40.50
C ALA A 386 4.42 -12.94 -41.34
N GLU A 387 3.79 -11.91 -40.74
CA GLU A 387 3.52 -10.65 -41.45
C GLU A 387 4.81 -9.92 -41.81
N ASP A 388 5.84 -9.98 -40.98
CA ASP A 388 7.11 -9.27 -41.19
C ASP A 388 8.16 -10.14 -41.92
N GLY A 389 7.78 -11.36 -42.29
CA GLY A 389 8.67 -12.36 -42.89
C GLY A 389 9.50 -13.14 -41.87
N GLN A 390 10.20 -14.18 -42.33
CA GLN A 390 10.92 -15.17 -41.50
C GLN A 390 12.11 -14.62 -40.67
N GLY A 391 12.31 -13.29 -40.65
CA GLY A 391 13.39 -12.63 -39.91
C GLY A 391 12.93 -11.81 -38.70
N GLY A 392 11.62 -11.70 -38.44
CA GLY A 392 11.09 -10.99 -37.28
C GLY A 392 11.20 -11.81 -35.99
N GLN A 393 11.71 -11.20 -34.91
CA GLN A 393 11.60 -11.73 -33.55
C GLN A 393 10.44 -11.02 -32.88
N SER A 394 9.21 -11.51 -33.07
CA SER A 394 8.02 -10.99 -32.40
C SER A 394 6.86 -11.97 -32.55
N ASP A 395 6.17 -12.22 -31.44
CA ASP A 395 4.98 -13.06 -31.41
C ASP A 395 3.74 -12.29 -30.92
N PRO A 396 2.54 -12.87 -31.04
CA PRO A 396 1.32 -12.21 -30.63
C PRO A 396 1.27 -11.88 -29.13
N PHE A 397 1.01 -10.62 -28.80
CA PHE A 397 0.59 -10.18 -27.48
C PHE A 397 -0.55 -9.17 -27.63
N GLN A 398 -1.30 -8.96 -26.55
CA GLN A 398 -2.34 -7.94 -26.50
C GLN A 398 -2.04 -6.94 -25.38
N MET A 399 -2.47 -5.70 -25.56
CA MET A 399 -2.18 -4.64 -24.60
C MET A 399 -3.27 -3.60 -24.59
N VAL A 400 -3.87 -3.40 -23.43
CA VAL A 400 -4.86 -2.34 -23.22
C VAL A 400 -4.19 -0.98 -23.35
N GLN A 401 -4.82 -0.04 -24.05
CA GLN A 401 -4.28 1.32 -24.21
C GLN A 401 -4.82 2.24 -23.12
N THR A 402 -4.05 3.25 -22.73
CA THR A 402 -4.43 4.24 -21.71
C THR A 402 -5.01 5.48 -22.37
N PRO A 403 -6.23 5.93 -22.00
CA PRO A 403 -6.77 7.18 -22.50
C PRO A 403 -5.99 8.38 -21.96
N ILE A 404 -5.95 9.48 -22.69
CA ILE A 404 -5.25 10.71 -22.25
C ILE A 404 -5.76 11.25 -20.91
N GLU A 405 -7.04 11.04 -20.60
CA GLU A 405 -7.66 11.38 -19.33
C GLU A 405 -7.00 10.71 -18.12
N GLN A 406 -6.33 9.56 -18.34
CA GLN A 406 -5.62 8.77 -17.33
C GLN A 406 -4.10 8.94 -17.39
N PHE A 407 -3.57 9.94 -18.10
CA PHE A 407 -2.13 10.19 -18.06
C PHE A 407 -1.70 10.68 -16.67
N GLN A 408 -0.49 10.28 -16.28
CA GLN A 408 0.08 10.47 -14.95
C GLN A 408 1.44 11.17 -15.03
N THR A 409 1.96 11.60 -13.89
CA THR A 409 3.24 12.34 -13.79
C THR A 409 4.38 11.49 -13.28
N GLU A 410 4.12 10.25 -12.90
CA GLU A 410 5.12 9.35 -12.35
C GLU A 410 4.76 7.89 -12.64
N MET A 411 5.77 7.04 -12.78
CA MET A 411 5.62 5.59 -12.86
C MET A 411 6.90 4.88 -12.39
N TYR A 412 6.70 3.69 -11.83
CA TYR A 412 7.75 2.79 -11.38
C TYR A 412 7.47 1.37 -11.88
N PHE A 413 8.43 0.75 -12.55
CA PHE A 413 8.21 -0.51 -13.26
C PHE A 413 9.49 -1.34 -13.41
N ALA A 414 9.32 -2.65 -13.57
CA ALA A 414 10.42 -3.59 -13.75
C ALA A 414 10.37 -4.23 -15.15
N SER A 415 11.52 -4.59 -15.71
CA SER A 415 11.54 -5.50 -16.86
C SER A 415 11.09 -6.91 -16.42
N PRO A 416 10.51 -7.73 -17.32
CA PRO A 416 10.11 -9.10 -16.97
C PRO A 416 11.25 -9.99 -16.45
N ASN A 417 12.50 -9.69 -16.82
CA ASN A 417 13.71 -10.37 -16.37
C ASN A 417 14.51 -9.55 -15.34
N ALA A 418 13.88 -8.66 -14.57
CA ALA A 418 14.61 -7.73 -13.69
C ALA A 418 15.48 -8.38 -12.59
N LEU A 419 15.27 -9.67 -12.27
CA LEU A 419 16.09 -10.46 -11.34
C LEU A 419 16.96 -11.50 -12.05
N GLY A 420 17.15 -11.36 -13.37
CA GLY A 420 17.85 -12.31 -14.22
C GLY A 420 17.07 -13.61 -14.46
N GLY A 421 17.81 -14.69 -14.70
CA GLY A 421 17.29 -16.03 -14.97
C GLY A 421 17.65 -16.56 -16.36
N GLY A 422 17.28 -17.82 -16.63
CA GLY A 422 17.32 -18.39 -17.98
C GLY A 422 16.16 -17.87 -18.84
N ASP A 423 16.28 -17.98 -20.16
CA ASP A 423 15.24 -17.60 -21.14
C ASP A 423 14.79 -16.13 -21.00
N VAL A 424 15.67 -15.21 -21.41
CA VAL A 424 15.45 -13.76 -21.29
C VAL A 424 14.78 -13.16 -22.52
N PHE A 425 13.98 -12.10 -22.32
CA PHE A 425 13.61 -11.20 -23.41
C PHE A 425 14.82 -10.38 -23.81
N THR A 426 15.43 -10.72 -24.94
CA THR A 426 16.67 -10.10 -25.42
C THR A 426 16.47 -8.67 -25.89
N GLU A 427 15.24 -8.30 -26.22
CA GLU A 427 14.87 -6.96 -26.65
C GLU A 427 13.72 -6.43 -25.79
N ASN A 428 13.89 -5.25 -25.21
CA ASN A 428 12.88 -4.62 -24.35
C ASN A 428 12.73 -3.16 -24.73
N TYR A 429 11.49 -2.71 -24.81
CA TYR A 429 11.14 -1.37 -25.24
C TYR A 429 10.06 -0.78 -24.34
N ILE A 430 10.07 0.54 -24.25
CA ILE A 430 8.88 1.29 -23.86
C ILE A 430 8.51 2.29 -24.95
N ASN A 431 7.22 2.42 -25.21
CA ASN A 431 6.66 3.54 -25.96
C ASN A 431 6.13 4.57 -24.97
N LEU A 432 6.77 5.74 -24.91
CA LEU A 432 6.39 6.84 -24.02
C LEU A 432 5.61 7.88 -24.82
N VAL A 433 4.39 8.20 -24.36
CA VAL A 433 3.56 9.28 -24.91
C VAL A 433 3.46 10.40 -23.89
N PHE A 434 3.78 11.63 -24.27
CA PHE A 434 3.91 12.76 -23.35
C PHE A 434 3.38 14.07 -23.96
N GLU A 435 2.95 14.98 -23.08
CA GLU A 435 2.62 16.36 -23.45
C GLU A 435 3.88 17.12 -23.90
N LEU A 436 3.79 17.86 -25.01
CA LEU A 436 4.89 18.71 -25.52
C LEU A 436 4.83 20.11 -24.89
N HIS A 437 5.98 20.64 -24.46
CA HIS A 437 6.13 22.02 -23.98
C HIS A 437 6.93 22.84 -25.01
N ASP A 438 6.42 23.98 -25.47
CA ASP A 438 7.07 24.87 -26.45
C ASP A 438 7.58 24.19 -27.74
N ASN A 439 6.92 23.12 -28.20
CA ASN A 439 7.33 22.26 -29.32
C ASN A 439 8.53 21.33 -29.02
N PHE A 440 8.81 21.01 -27.76
CA PHE A 440 9.89 20.11 -27.39
C PHE A 440 9.45 19.09 -26.33
N MET A 441 10.25 18.02 -26.23
CA MET A 441 10.18 17.12 -25.09
C MET A 441 10.53 17.90 -23.81
N PRO A 442 9.66 17.86 -22.78
CA PRO A 442 9.89 18.61 -21.54
C PRO A 442 11.19 18.17 -20.83
N GLU A 443 11.95 19.14 -20.30
CA GLU A 443 13.19 18.87 -19.55
C GLU A 443 12.95 18.25 -18.17
N ASP A 444 11.76 18.46 -17.59
CA ASP A 444 11.35 17.88 -16.32
C ASP A 444 10.88 16.42 -16.47
N LEU A 445 10.72 15.92 -17.70
CA LEU A 445 10.46 14.50 -17.97
C LEU A 445 11.75 13.69 -17.82
N LYS A 446 11.93 13.09 -16.65
CA LYS A 446 13.16 12.42 -16.21
C LYS A 446 12.98 10.90 -16.19
N PHE A 447 14.07 10.21 -16.45
CA PHE A 447 14.18 8.75 -16.35
C PHE A 447 15.27 8.39 -15.33
N ALA A 448 15.06 7.30 -14.61
CA ALA A 448 16.05 6.71 -13.74
C ALA A 448 16.05 5.19 -13.85
N GLU A 449 17.24 4.62 -13.77
CA GLU A 449 17.44 3.20 -13.50
C GLU A 449 17.69 3.02 -12.00
N TYR A 450 17.00 2.05 -11.43
CA TYR A 450 17.08 1.72 -10.02
C TYR A 450 18.00 0.52 -9.84
N SER A 451 18.85 0.61 -8.81
CA SER A 451 19.73 -0.48 -8.46
C SER A 451 18.95 -1.61 -7.79
N SER A 452 19.15 -2.85 -8.24
CA SER A 452 18.69 -4.07 -7.54
C SER A 452 19.25 -4.20 -6.11
N THR A 453 20.18 -3.33 -5.70
CA THR A 453 20.77 -3.26 -4.37
C THR A 453 20.30 -2.04 -3.54
N GLY A 454 19.25 -1.31 -3.95
CA GLY A 454 18.61 -0.26 -3.15
C GLY A 454 19.35 1.08 -3.06
N ARG A 455 20.13 1.46 -4.08
CA ARG A 455 20.69 2.83 -4.18
C ARG A 455 19.63 3.81 -4.67
N GLU A 456 19.69 5.04 -4.17
CA GLU A 456 18.86 6.16 -4.64
C GLU A 456 19.00 6.36 -6.17
N PRO A 457 17.88 6.47 -6.91
CA PRO A 457 17.89 6.66 -8.35
C PRO A 457 18.51 8.00 -8.76
N GLN A 458 19.32 7.98 -9.82
CA GLN A 458 19.79 9.20 -10.48
C GLN A 458 18.80 9.59 -11.58
N TRP A 459 18.07 10.68 -11.36
CA TRP A 459 17.07 11.18 -12.29
C TRP A 459 17.68 12.10 -13.34
N ILE A 460 17.63 11.69 -14.61
CA ILE A 460 18.23 12.42 -15.73
C ILE A 460 17.14 12.69 -16.79
N PRO A 461 17.09 13.88 -17.41
CA PRO A 461 16.13 14.16 -18.48
C PRO A 461 16.21 13.13 -19.62
N ILE A 462 15.05 12.67 -20.09
CA ILE A 462 14.96 11.66 -21.18
C ILE A 462 15.67 12.16 -22.44
N SER A 463 15.54 13.44 -22.76
CA SER A 463 16.17 14.08 -23.92
C SER A 463 17.70 14.00 -23.89
N GLN A 464 18.31 13.93 -22.70
CA GLN A 464 19.76 13.79 -22.53
C GLN A 464 20.22 12.34 -22.63
N LEU A 465 19.43 11.38 -22.10
CA LEU A 465 19.78 9.96 -22.11
C LEU A 465 19.53 9.28 -23.46
N PHE A 466 18.39 9.57 -24.08
CA PHE A 466 17.88 8.84 -25.25
C PHE A 466 17.72 9.73 -26.49
N GLY A 467 18.09 11.02 -26.38
CA GLY A 467 17.92 12.03 -27.42
C GLY A 467 16.55 12.71 -27.37
N GLY A 468 16.48 13.96 -27.85
CA GLY A 468 15.27 14.78 -27.84
C GLY A 468 14.31 14.54 -29.01
N GLY A 469 14.52 13.50 -29.82
CA GLY A 469 13.67 13.20 -30.97
C GLY A 469 12.31 12.64 -30.57
N TYR A 470 11.25 13.04 -31.28
CA TYR A 470 9.89 12.55 -31.04
C TYR A 470 9.06 12.53 -32.35
N LYS A 471 7.97 11.77 -32.34
CA LYS A 471 6.91 11.84 -33.36
C LYS A 471 5.69 12.53 -32.76
N GLU A 472 5.11 13.51 -33.46
CA GLU A 472 3.97 14.28 -32.98
C GLU A 472 2.64 13.70 -33.48
N PHE A 473 1.67 13.55 -32.57
CA PHE A 473 0.32 13.13 -32.93
C PHE A 473 -0.46 14.25 -33.59
N LYS A 474 -1.26 13.91 -34.60
CA LYS A 474 -2.04 14.87 -35.39
C LYS A 474 -3.13 15.56 -34.56
N VAL A 475 -3.76 14.85 -33.64
CA VAL A 475 -4.94 15.33 -32.89
C VAL A 475 -4.52 15.84 -31.51
N GLN A 476 -4.81 17.11 -31.26
CA GLN A 476 -4.57 17.76 -29.99
C GLN A 476 -5.61 17.37 -28.94
N TYR A 477 -5.29 17.55 -27.66
CA TYR A 477 -6.25 17.39 -26.58
C TYR A 477 -6.34 18.69 -25.78
N LYS A 478 -7.52 19.33 -25.75
CA LYS A 478 -7.73 20.61 -25.07
C LYS A 478 -6.70 21.69 -25.45
N GLY A 479 -6.31 21.74 -26.74
CA GLY A 479 -5.31 22.68 -27.27
C GLY A 479 -3.85 22.32 -26.98
N LYS A 480 -3.59 21.21 -26.28
CA LYS A 480 -2.25 20.69 -25.99
C LYS A 480 -1.84 19.66 -27.04
N ARG A 481 -0.54 19.64 -27.36
CA ARG A 481 0.07 18.74 -28.34
C ARG A 481 0.82 17.64 -27.64
N PHE A 482 0.91 16.48 -28.29
CA PHE A 482 1.46 15.27 -27.70
C PHE A 482 2.47 14.64 -28.65
N GLY A 483 3.57 14.17 -28.07
CA GLY A 483 4.64 13.49 -28.75
C GLY A 483 4.78 12.06 -28.24
N THR A 484 5.51 11.24 -28.99
CA THR A 484 5.99 9.94 -28.52
C THR A 484 7.45 9.71 -28.87
N THR A 485 8.13 8.98 -28.00
CA THR A 485 9.45 8.39 -28.25
C THR A 485 9.44 6.93 -27.83
N THR A 486 10.32 6.14 -28.45
CA THR A 486 10.53 4.73 -28.10
C THR A 486 11.89 4.59 -27.47
N ILE A 487 11.95 4.05 -26.26
CA ILE A 487 13.18 3.86 -25.50
C ILE A 487 13.49 2.36 -25.46
N SER A 488 14.74 2.00 -25.78
CA SER A 488 15.24 0.65 -25.57
C SER A 488 15.71 0.49 -24.13
N LEU A 489 15.30 -0.59 -23.50
CA LEU A 489 15.69 -0.93 -22.12
C LEU A 489 16.69 -2.08 -22.11
N GLY A 490 17.40 -2.22 -21.00
CA GLY A 490 18.20 -3.41 -20.72
C GLY A 490 17.31 -4.63 -20.52
N THR A 491 17.92 -5.82 -20.59
CA THR A 491 17.24 -7.08 -20.27
C THR A 491 16.81 -7.12 -18.81
N GLU A 492 17.69 -6.70 -17.92
CA GLU A 492 17.47 -6.66 -16.48
C GLU A 492 17.40 -5.20 -16.04
N GLY A 493 16.46 -4.87 -15.16
CA GLY A 493 16.43 -3.58 -14.50
C GLY A 493 15.07 -3.21 -13.94
N VAL A 494 15.09 -2.27 -13.01
CA VAL A 494 13.92 -1.57 -12.51
C VAL A 494 14.08 -0.10 -12.86
N TYR A 495 13.02 0.52 -13.33
CA TYR A 495 13.07 1.84 -13.95
C TYR A 495 11.96 2.73 -13.40
N GLY A 496 12.14 4.02 -13.56
CA GLY A 496 11.09 4.98 -13.26
C GLY A 496 11.16 6.16 -14.20
N ILE A 497 9.99 6.76 -14.42
CA ILE A 497 9.81 7.99 -15.17
C ILE A 497 9.02 8.93 -14.28
N LYS A 498 9.46 10.18 -14.19
CA LYS A 498 8.71 11.20 -13.43
C LYS A 498 8.80 12.57 -14.08
N SER A 499 7.85 13.41 -13.74
CA SER A 499 7.80 14.81 -14.11
C SER A 499 7.02 15.59 -13.04
N ASP A 500 7.39 16.85 -12.84
CA ASP A 500 6.69 17.73 -11.90
C ASP A 500 5.39 18.28 -12.49
N SER A 501 5.22 18.22 -13.83
CA SER A 501 4.12 18.91 -14.53
C SER A 501 3.58 18.19 -15.76
N THR A 502 4.42 17.48 -16.51
CA THR A 502 4.07 16.76 -17.73
C THR A 502 3.34 15.47 -17.41
N ARG A 503 2.16 15.31 -18.01
CA ARG A 503 1.42 14.05 -17.98
C ARG A 503 1.84 13.15 -19.14
N PHE A 504 2.00 11.86 -18.86
CA PHE A 504 2.41 10.85 -19.83
C PHE A 504 1.77 9.49 -19.55
N ALA A 505 1.85 8.61 -20.55
CA ALA A 505 1.58 7.18 -20.44
C ALA A 505 2.71 6.41 -21.12
N SER A 506 2.94 5.17 -20.66
CA SER A 506 3.99 4.31 -21.21
C SER A 506 3.48 2.89 -21.37
N TYR A 507 4.04 2.19 -22.35
CA TYR A 507 3.70 0.82 -22.73
C TYR A 507 4.96 -0.01 -22.83
N SER A 508 5.08 -1.06 -22.03
CA SER A 508 6.24 -1.96 -21.99
C SER A 508 5.99 -3.16 -22.87
N TYR A 509 6.97 -3.52 -23.70
CA TYR A 509 6.90 -4.71 -24.55
C TYR A 509 8.29 -5.20 -24.91
N GLY A 510 8.39 -6.46 -25.29
CA GLY A 510 9.68 -7.06 -25.66
C GLY A 510 9.56 -8.36 -26.41
N TYR A 511 10.71 -8.84 -26.89
CA TYR A 511 10.82 -9.97 -27.79
C TYR A 511 11.95 -10.90 -27.40
N ALA A 512 11.72 -12.18 -27.63
CA ALA A 512 12.70 -13.26 -27.66
C ALA A 512 12.32 -14.26 -28.77
N PRO A 513 13.20 -15.22 -29.12
CA PRO A 513 12.83 -16.28 -30.05
C PRO A 513 11.60 -17.05 -29.55
N TYR A 514 10.51 -17.02 -30.33
CA TYR A 514 9.22 -17.67 -30.05
C TYR A 514 8.46 -17.11 -28.83
N GLU A 515 8.77 -15.89 -28.41
CA GLU A 515 8.26 -15.33 -27.15
C GLU A 515 8.11 -13.81 -27.25
N SER A 516 7.02 -13.31 -26.67
CA SER A 516 6.78 -11.87 -26.56
C SER A 516 6.09 -11.49 -25.25
N TYR A 517 6.02 -10.20 -24.97
CA TYR A 517 5.13 -9.68 -23.94
C TYR A 517 4.72 -8.25 -24.30
N GLY A 518 3.55 -7.81 -23.83
CA GLY A 518 3.21 -6.40 -23.84
C GLY A 518 2.13 -6.05 -22.83
N PHE A 519 2.30 -4.93 -22.13
CA PHE A 519 1.32 -4.42 -21.18
C PHE A 519 1.55 -2.92 -20.90
N PRO A 520 0.54 -2.20 -20.38
CA PRO A 520 0.75 -0.84 -19.87
C PRO A 520 1.87 -0.83 -18.83
N THR A 521 2.86 0.06 -19.00
CA THR A 521 3.93 0.21 -18.00
C THR A 521 3.37 0.66 -16.65
N SER A 522 2.31 1.45 -16.66
CA SER A 522 1.55 1.88 -15.48
C SER A 522 0.20 2.43 -15.96
N ALA A 523 -0.79 2.51 -15.07
CA ALA A 523 -2.11 3.04 -15.39
C ALA A 523 -2.67 3.90 -14.25
N ALA A 524 -3.09 5.13 -14.55
CA ALA A 524 -4.11 5.78 -13.74
C ALA A 524 -5.49 5.20 -14.10
N LEU A 525 -6.34 5.07 -13.09
CA LEU A 525 -7.59 4.32 -13.07
C LEU A 525 -8.61 5.11 -12.25
N ARG A 526 -8.61 6.43 -12.47
CA ARG A 526 -9.51 7.41 -11.86
C ARG A 526 -10.94 7.20 -12.38
N ASP A 527 -11.93 7.57 -11.59
CA ASP A 527 -13.33 7.61 -12.02
C ASP A 527 -13.60 8.76 -12.99
N LEU A 528 -13.63 8.45 -14.30
CA LEU A 528 -13.90 9.44 -15.34
C LEU A 528 -15.40 9.69 -15.55
N THR A 529 -16.28 8.89 -14.92
CA THR A 529 -17.73 9.10 -14.95
C THR A 529 -18.17 10.21 -13.99
N LYS A 530 -17.27 10.59 -13.07
CA LYS A 530 -17.46 11.58 -12.03
C LYS A 530 -16.46 12.73 -12.22
N PRO A 531 -16.91 13.97 -12.51
CA PRO A 531 -16.02 15.11 -12.71
C PRO A 531 -15.54 15.69 -11.36
N ASP A 532 -15.06 14.83 -10.47
CA ASP A 532 -14.62 15.21 -9.13
C ASP A 532 -13.20 15.75 -9.14
N THR A 533 -13.02 16.91 -8.52
CA THR A 533 -11.72 17.60 -8.41
C THR A 533 -11.42 18.02 -6.97
N ASN A 534 -12.25 17.63 -6.01
CA ASN A 534 -12.10 18.01 -4.62
C ASN A 534 -11.38 16.90 -3.86
N THR A 535 -10.47 17.28 -2.97
CA THR A 535 -9.74 16.29 -2.18
C THR A 535 -10.56 15.85 -0.96
N PRO A 536 -10.35 14.62 -0.45
CA PRO A 536 -10.90 14.20 0.83
C PRO A 536 -10.45 15.12 1.98
N ILE A 537 -11.37 15.45 2.88
CA ILE A 537 -11.09 16.31 4.04
C ILE A 537 -11.00 15.47 5.32
N PRO A 538 -9.79 15.25 5.88
CA PRO A 538 -9.63 14.64 7.19
C PRO A 538 -9.89 15.64 8.33
N THR A 539 -10.46 15.14 9.41
CA THR A 539 -10.73 15.85 10.67
C THR A 539 -10.43 14.91 11.82
N TYR A 540 -9.83 15.43 12.90
CA TYR A 540 -9.56 14.63 14.09
C TYR A 540 -9.53 15.46 15.36
N ILE A 541 -9.74 14.78 16.48
CA ILE A 541 -9.46 15.30 17.82
C ILE A 541 -8.42 14.38 18.43
N GLN A 542 -7.27 14.96 18.78
CA GLN A 542 -6.19 14.25 19.46
C GLN A 542 -6.29 14.48 20.96
N THR A 543 -6.14 13.43 21.75
CA THR A 543 -6.04 13.51 23.20
C THR A 543 -4.65 14.03 23.60
N CYS A 544 -4.52 14.50 24.84
CA CYS A 544 -3.27 15.13 25.30
C CYS A 544 -2.10 14.16 25.45
N ASP A 545 -2.37 12.86 25.47
CA ASP A 545 -1.39 11.76 25.43
C ASP A 545 -1.07 11.28 24.00
N GLY A 546 -1.58 11.99 22.99
CA GLY A 546 -1.22 11.81 21.59
C GLY A 546 -2.15 10.90 20.80
N ASP A 547 -3.05 10.17 21.45
CA ASP A 547 -3.97 9.26 20.76
C ASP A 547 -5.02 10.02 19.93
N VAL A 548 -5.46 9.43 18.84
CA VAL A 548 -6.72 9.78 18.16
C VAL A 548 -7.64 8.59 18.38
N LEU A 549 -8.53 8.70 19.37
CA LEU A 549 -9.37 7.57 19.75
C LEU A 549 -10.32 7.17 18.61
N LYS A 550 -10.81 5.94 18.69
CA LYS A 550 -11.78 5.39 17.75
C LYS A 550 -12.95 6.36 17.52
N ASP A 551 -13.29 6.56 16.26
CA ASP A 551 -14.35 7.49 15.80
C ASP A 551 -14.06 9.00 15.99
N MET A 552 -12.94 9.37 16.61
CA MET A 552 -12.50 10.76 16.75
C MET A 552 -11.69 11.25 15.54
N GLY A 553 -11.16 10.35 14.71
CA GLY A 553 -10.68 10.66 13.37
C GLY A 553 -11.73 10.30 12.31
N ASN A 554 -12.02 11.22 11.40
CA ASN A 554 -12.85 10.96 10.22
C ASN A 554 -12.21 11.60 8.98
N VAL A 555 -12.41 11.01 7.82
CA VAL A 555 -12.12 11.61 6.52
C VAL A 555 -13.40 11.57 5.69
N THR A 556 -13.75 12.69 5.07
CA THR A 556 -14.96 12.82 4.27
C THR A 556 -14.63 13.35 2.89
N ASP A 557 -15.07 12.61 1.88
CA ASP A 557 -14.90 13.01 0.50
C ASP A 557 -15.84 14.16 0.10
N MET A 558 -15.38 14.97 -0.85
CA MET A 558 -16.00 16.20 -1.34
C MET A 558 -16.06 16.16 -2.86
N PRO A 559 -16.98 16.90 -3.53
CA PRO A 559 -17.96 17.82 -2.97
C PRO A 559 -19.17 17.12 -2.33
N ASN A 560 -20.06 17.89 -1.69
CA ASN A 560 -21.31 17.34 -1.14
C ASN A 560 -22.27 16.78 -2.20
N ASP A 561 -22.09 17.13 -3.48
CA ASP A 561 -22.96 16.72 -4.58
C ASP A 561 -22.61 15.31 -5.08
N ASP A 562 -23.51 14.35 -4.88
CA ASP A 562 -23.37 12.94 -5.28
C ASP A 562 -23.28 12.75 -6.80
N ALA A 563 -23.77 13.71 -7.60
CA ALA A 563 -23.64 13.67 -9.05
C ALA A 563 -22.19 13.85 -9.48
N ILE A 564 -21.42 14.65 -8.74
CA ILE A 564 -20.02 14.99 -9.00
C ILE A 564 -19.07 14.08 -8.22
N ARG A 565 -19.37 13.81 -6.94
CA ARG A 565 -18.47 13.14 -6.00
C ARG A 565 -18.14 11.70 -6.39
N SER A 566 -16.88 11.33 -6.20
CA SER A 566 -16.31 10.03 -6.54
C SER A 566 -16.23 9.04 -5.35
N ASN A 567 -16.34 9.54 -4.11
CA ASN A 567 -16.23 8.82 -2.83
C ASN A 567 -14.82 8.25 -2.58
N MET A 568 -14.57 7.80 -1.34
CA MET A 568 -13.26 7.32 -0.90
C MET A 568 -12.79 6.08 -1.71
N ALA A 569 -11.51 6.04 -2.06
CA ALA A 569 -10.87 4.89 -2.70
C ALA A 569 -9.96 4.11 -1.73
N ASP A 570 -9.13 4.79 -0.95
CA ASP A 570 -8.26 4.16 0.06
C ASP A 570 -7.82 5.14 1.15
N LEU A 571 -7.33 4.60 2.27
CA LEU A 571 -6.51 5.31 3.25
C LEU A 571 -5.50 4.39 3.93
N TYR A 572 -4.33 4.94 4.22
CA TYR A 572 -3.28 4.20 4.91
C TYR A 572 -2.25 5.11 5.58
N LEU A 573 -1.57 4.54 6.58
CA LEU A 573 -0.39 5.14 7.20
C LEU A 573 0.81 4.96 6.27
N VAL A 574 1.53 6.04 5.98
CA VAL A 574 2.80 6.02 5.26
C VAL A 574 3.89 5.61 6.25
N LYS A 575 4.15 4.31 6.33
CA LYS A 575 4.96 3.70 7.39
C LYS A 575 6.37 4.27 7.49
N GLU A 576 7.03 4.55 6.37
CA GLU A 576 8.42 5.06 6.36
C GLU A 576 8.55 6.48 6.90
N LEU A 577 7.47 7.26 6.85
CA LEU A 577 7.41 8.62 7.39
C LEU A 577 6.77 8.68 8.77
N SER A 578 6.41 7.52 9.33
CA SER A 578 5.69 7.38 10.58
C SER A 578 6.49 6.58 11.60
N GLU A 579 6.38 6.97 12.87
CA GLU A 579 7.03 6.28 13.98
C GLU A 579 6.16 6.34 15.23
N ASN A 580 6.27 5.29 16.06
CA ASN A 580 5.67 5.22 17.39
C ASN A 580 4.13 5.39 17.45
N TYR A 581 3.43 5.12 16.33
CA TYR A 581 1.97 5.03 16.26
C TYR A 581 1.50 3.68 15.73
N LEU A 582 0.40 3.19 16.29
CA LEU A 582 -0.46 2.18 15.69
C LEU A 582 -1.62 2.89 14.97
N PHE A 583 -1.84 2.57 13.70
CA PHE A 583 -2.92 3.13 12.89
C PHE A 583 -3.99 2.09 12.61
N ASP A 584 -5.25 2.48 12.75
CA ASP A 584 -6.41 1.65 12.42
C ASP A 584 -7.51 2.50 11.78
N TRP A 585 -8.38 1.89 10.99
CA TRP A 585 -9.50 2.55 10.35
C TRP A 585 -10.66 1.60 10.04
N ARG A 586 -11.84 2.17 9.86
CA ARG A 586 -13.06 1.44 9.50
C ARG A 586 -14.06 2.28 8.73
N SER A 587 -14.88 1.59 7.95
CA SER A 587 -16.16 2.12 7.52
C SER A 587 -17.21 1.95 8.63
N LYS A 588 -18.00 2.99 8.88
CA LYS A 588 -19.13 2.95 9.83
C LYS A 588 -20.40 2.34 9.22
N SER A 589 -20.45 2.20 7.90
CA SER A 589 -21.61 1.71 7.14
C SER A 589 -21.48 0.24 6.69
N GLY A 590 -20.51 -0.51 7.25
CA GLY A 590 -20.27 -1.93 6.92
C GLY A 590 -18.94 -2.16 6.21
N GLU A 591 -18.86 -3.20 5.38
CA GLU A 591 -17.67 -3.52 4.57
C GLU A 591 -17.33 -2.35 3.63
N PHE A 592 -16.06 -1.92 3.62
CA PHE A 592 -15.60 -0.84 2.74
C PHE A 592 -15.55 -1.30 1.29
N ILE A 593 -16.16 -0.51 0.39
CA ILE A 593 -16.13 -0.71 -1.05
C ILE A 593 -15.69 0.62 -1.70
N PRO A 594 -14.51 0.65 -2.35
CA PRO A 594 -14.00 1.84 -3.04
C PRO A 594 -15.06 2.46 -3.96
N GLY A 595 -15.26 3.78 -3.83
CA GLY A 595 -16.25 4.54 -4.60
C GLY A 595 -17.68 4.50 -4.06
N GLN A 596 -17.95 3.77 -2.96
CA GLN A 596 -19.28 3.76 -2.33
C GLN A 596 -19.34 4.57 -1.05
N GLN A 597 -18.37 4.41 -0.14
CA GLN A 597 -18.37 5.14 1.12
C GLN A 597 -17.78 6.54 0.96
N ARG A 598 -18.59 7.54 1.31
CA ARG A 598 -18.15 8.93 1.38
C ARG A 598 -17.21 9.22 2.55
N THR A 599 -17.47 8.61 3.70
CA THR A 599 -16.77 8.93 4.96
C THR A 599 -16.21 7.66 5.59
N LEU A 600 -14.96 7.74 6.01
CA LEU A 600 -14.26 6.69 6.75
C LEU A 600 -13.80 7.23 8.09
N SER A 601 -13.70 6.36 9.08
CA SER A 601 -13.19 6.70 10.40
C SER A 601 -11.84 6.07 10.63
N TRP A 602 -10.93 6.80 11.26
CA TRP A 602 -9.58 6.36 11.54
C TRP A 602 -9.18 6.72 12.97
N SER A 603 -8.16 6.04 13.48
CA SER A 603 -7.62 6.21 14.83
C SER A 603 -6.12 6.00 14.85
N LEU A 604 -5.49 6.62 15.85
CA LEU A 604 -4.07 6.49 16.16
C LEU A 604 -3.90 6.16 17.64
N THR A 605 -3.01 5.24 17.95
CA THR A 605 -2.61 4.95 19.33
C THR A 605 -1.10 5.05 19.44
N VAL A 606 -0.61 5.92 20.32
CA VAL A 606 0.82 6.06 20.63
C VAL A 606 1.29 4.76 21.29
N ILE A 607 2.34 4.16 20.73
CA ILE A 607 2.88 2.88 21.22
C ILE A 607 3.63 3.09 22.54
N ASP A 608 4.50 4.09 22.59
CA ASP A 608 5.26 4.51 23.77
C ASP A 608 5.05 6.00 24.03
N LYS A 609 4.18 6.33 25.01
CA LYS A 609 3.78 7.71 25.35
C LYS A 609 4.93 8.58 25.86
N LYS A 610 6.05 7.98 26.26
CA LYS A 610 7.27 8.68 26.70
C LYS A 610 8.18 9.06 25.52
N LYS A 611 7.88 8.61 24.30
CA LYS A 611 8.63 8.96 23.09
C LYS A 611 7.82 9.84 22.16
N TYR A 612 8.52 10.60 21.34
CA TYR A 612 7.92 11.30 20.21
C TYR A 612 7.22 10.28 19.30
N ALA A 613 6.07 10.67 18.75
CA ALA A 613 5.37 9.88 17.75
C ALA A 613 4.95 10.77 16.58
N LYS A 614 5.01 10.22 15.37
CA LYS A 614 4.63 10.89 14.14
C LYS A 614 3.87 9.93 13.24
N ALA A 615 2.72 10.34 12.76
CA ALA A 615 1.92 9.59 11.81
C ALA A 615 1.69 10.44 10.56
N VAL A 616 2.12 9.95 9.40
CA VAL A 616 1.80 10.53 8.10
C VAL A 616 0.73 9.65 7.45
N ILE A 617 -0.47 10.21 7.24
CA ILE A 617 -1.63 9.45 6.74
C ILE A 617 -2.03 9.98 5.38
N TYR A 618 -2.15 9.07 4.41
CA TYR A 618 -2.61 9.34 3.05
C TYR A 618 -4.08 8.97 2.88
N PHE A 619 -4.84 9.84 2.23
CA PHE A 619 -6.26 9.65 1.91
C PHE A 619 -6.49 9.94 0.43
N THR A 620 -7.27 9.13 -0.26
CA THR A 620 -7.61 9.38 -1.68
C THR A 620 -9.06 9.00 -2.01
N ASP A 621 -9.65 9.74 -2.94
CA ASP A 621 -10.96 9.44 -3.53
C ASP A 621 -10.84 8.61 -4.82
N ARG A 622 -11.97 8.27 -5.43
CA ARG A 622 -12.01 7.46 -6.67
C ARG A 622 -11.58 8.24 -7.91
N ALA A 623 -11.68 9.57 -7.89
CA ALA A 623 -11.18 10.43 -8.95
C ALA A 623 -9.67 10.67 -8.89
N GLY A 624 -8.99 10.14 -7.85
CA GLY A 624 -7.56 10.28 -7.64
C GLY A 624 -7.15 11.63 -7.10
N ASN A 625 -8.08 12.38 -6.47
CA ASN A 625 -7.74 13.49 -5.60
C ASN A 625 -7.29 12.95 -4.24
N ASP A 626 -6.27 13.55 -3.66
CA ASP A 626 -5.69 13.05 -2.42
C ASP A 626 -5.37 14.15 -1.41
N THR A 627 -5.20 13.74 -0.16
CA THR A 627 -4.76 14.60 0.93
C THR A 627 -3.88 13.79 1.86
N THR A 628 -2.76 14.40 2.27
CA THR A 628 -1.85 13.82 3.26
C THR A 628 -1.81 14.72 4.49
N ILE A 629 -1.88 14.15 5.68
CA ILE A 629 -1.71 14.88 6.95
C ILE A 629 -0.57 14.30 7.77
N THR A 630 -0.02 15.11 8.67
CA THR A 630 0.90 14.67 9.72
C THR A 630 0.26 14.91 11.09
N VAL A 631 0.22 13.88 11.93
CA VAL A 631 -0.19 13.95 13.34
C VAL A 631 1.02 13.65 14.21
N GLU A 632 1.31 14.50 15.19
CA GLU A 632 2.48 14.37 16.06
C GLU A 632 2.07 14.29 17.53
N HIS A 633 2.80 13.48 18.31
CA HIS A 633 2.78 13.51 19.77
C HIS A 633 4.17 13.89 20.26
N LYS A 634 4.23 14.90 21.12
CA LYS A 634 5.47 15.30 21.80
C LYS A 634 5.33 14.89 23.26
N PRO A 635 6.16 13.96 23.76
CA PRO A 635 6.05 13.49 25.13
C PRO A 635 6.30 14.65 26.09
N THR A 636 5.65 14.58 27.24
CA THR A 636 5.91 15.56 28.30
C THR A 636 7.32 15.37 28.82
N GLU A 637 8.16 16.40 28.69
CA GLU A 637 9.56 16.38 29.10
C GLU A 637 9.68 16.62 30.62
N TYR A 638 9.77 15.55 31.41
CA TYR A 638 10.07 15.61 32.83
C TYR A 638 10.94 14.45 33.27
N GLU A 639 11.60 14.62 34.42
CA GLU A 639 12.29 13.54 35.11
C GLU A 639 11.83 13.48 36.57
N VAL A 640 11.89 12.29 37.15
CA VAL A 640 11.79 12.08 38.59
C VAL A 640 13.07 11.40 39.04
N THR A 641 13.74 11.97 40.03
CA THR A 641 15.03 11.48 40.52
C THR A 641 14.97 11.29 42.02
N GLY A 642 15.57 10.19 42.49
CA GLY A 642 15.71 9.89 43.91
C GLY A 642 15.37 8.44 44.26
N ASP A 643 15.94 7.41 43.63
CA ASP A 643 15.79 6.06 44.19
C ASP A 643 16.25 6.03 45.66
N LEU A 644 15.28 5.88 46.58
CA LEU A 644 15.48 6.16 48.00
C LEU A 644 15.79 4.87 48.77
N HIS A 645 17.04 4.74 49.21
CA HIS A 645 17.50 3.63 50.03
C HIS A 645 17.62 4.05 51.49
N TYR A 646 16.61 3.75 52.31
CA TYR A 646 16.57 4.14 53.73
C TYR A 646 17.51 3.31 54.61
N GLY A 647 18.05 2.22 54.05
CA GLY A 647 18.92 1.30 54.78
C GLY A 647 18.16 0.57 55.89
N THR A 648 18.92 0.14 56.90
CA THR A 648 18.38 -0.59 58.05
C THR A 648 18.06 0.36 59.18
N LEU A 649 16.80 0.35 59.60
CA LEU A 649 16.26 1.20 60.65
C LEU A 649 15.82 0.36 61.86
N ALA A 650 15.97 0.95 63.05
CA ALA A 650 15.49 0.33 64.29
C ALA A 650 13.96 0.26 64.27
N GLU A 651 13.39 -0.84 64.76
CA GLU A 651 11.94 -1.09 64.81
C GLU A 651 11.16 0.00 65.58
N THR A 652 11.81 0.64 66.56
CA THR A 652 11.25 1.76 67.35
C THR A 652 11.91 3.10 67.01
N GLY A 653 12.57 3.19 65.86
CA GLY A 653 13.25 4.40 65.41
C GLY A 653 12.27 5.52 65.06
N ALA A 654 12.73 6.76 65.13
CA ALA A 654 11.98 7.90 64.62
C ALA A 654 11.81 7.80 63.09
N PRO A 655 10.75 8.39 62.51
CA PRO A 655 10.57 8.41 61.06
C PRO A 655 11.74 9.08 60.34
N VAL A 656 12.14 8.53 59.21
CA VAL A 656 13.22 9.06 58.36
C VAL A 656 12.60 9.64 57.10
N ILE A 657 13.07 10.80 56.67
CA ILE A 657 12.60 11.48 55.47
C ILE A 657 13.73 11.56 54.46
N MET A 658 13.46 11.17 53.22
CA MET A 658 14.34 11.40 52.08
C MET A 658 13.58 12.04 50.92
N LYS A 659 14.32 12.47 49.89
CA LYS A 659 13.84 13.43 48.88
C LYS A 659 13.85 12.82 47.49
N ASP A 660 12.66 12.72 46.91
CA ASP A 660 12.48 12.60 45.46
C ASP A 660 12.35 13.99 44.84
N THR A 661 12.70 14.17 43.57
CA THR A 661 12.60 15.45 42.86
C THR A 661 11.96 15.26 41.49
N ILE A 662 10.87 15.99 41.22
CA ILE A 662 10.18 16.06 39.94
C ILE A 662 10.65 17.33 39.23
N ARG A 663 11.31 17.21 38.08
CA ARG A 663 11.83 18.35 37.32
C ARG A 663 11.14 18.46 35.96
N ASN A 664 10.65 19.65 35.64
CA ASN A 664 10.17 19.97 34.30
C ASN A 664 11.38 20.27 33.40
N LEU A 665 11.62 19.40 32.41
CA LEU A 665 12.73 19.52 31.46
C LEU A 665 12.36 20.35 30.24
N SER A 666 11.06 20.61 30.02
CA SER A 666 10.60 21.43 28.90
C SER A 666 11.15 22.85 28.96
N LYS A 667 11.48 23.39 27.78
CA LYS A 667 11.92 24.77 27.58
C LYS A 667 10.78 25.74 27.24
N THR A 668 9.59 25.23 26.99
CA THR A 668 8.48 26.03 26.42
C THR A 668 7.15 25.83 27.14
N THR A 669 6.92 24.70 27.80
CA THR A 669 5.63 24.36 28.42
C THR A 669 5.78 24.02 29.90
N PRO A 670 4.91 24.53 30.78
CA PRO A 670 4.78 24.02 32.15
C PRO A 670 4.41 22.53 32.17
N LEU A 671 4.86 21.80 33.19
CA LEU A 671 4.44 20.44 33.48
C LEU A 671 3.21 20.49 34.39
N PHE A 672 2.04 20.10 33.90
CA PHE A 672 0.81 20.09 34.71
C PHE A 672 0.71 18.78 35.49
N VAL A 673 1.18 18.77 36.75
CA VAL A 673 1.11 17.57 37.60
C VAL A 673 -0.31 17.42 38.13
N THR A 674 -0.95 16.29 37.84
CA THR A 674 -2.34 16.00 38.25
C THR A 674 -2.39 15.36 39.63
N ARG A 675 -1.48 14.45 39.91
CA ARG A 675 -1.34 13.75 41.20
C ARG A 675 0.09 13.26 41.42
N VAL A 676 0.44 13.09 42.68
CA VAL A 676 1.65 12.39 43.11
C VAL A 676 1.22 11.40 44.20
N GLU A 677 1.55 10.13 44.07
CA GLU A 677 1.15 9.12 45.06
C GLU A 677 2.15 7.96 45.16
N LEU A 678 2.10 7.26 46.30
CA LEU A 678 2.85 6.02 46.52
C LEU A 678 2.01 4.80 46.13
N GLN A 679 2.65 3.79 45.54
CA GLN A 679 2.01 2.57 45.04
C GLN A 679 1.37 1.73 46.17
N ASN A 680 2.11 1.49 47.24
CA ASN A 680 1.80 0.56 48.31
C ASN A 680 1.62 1.31 49.63
N LYS A 681 0.44 1.88 49.82
CA LYS A 681 0.04 2.72 50.98
C LYS A 681 0.02 2.01 52.35
N ASN A 682 0.70 0.88 52.49
CA ASN A 682 0.72 0.02 53.66
C ASN A 682 2.13 -0.53 54.00
N GLN A 683 3.19 0.10 53.51
CA GLN A 683 4.58 -0.35 53.70
C GLN A 683 5.38 0.57 54.63
N GLY A 684 4.71 1.46 55.37
CA GLY A 684 5.37 2.47 56.23
C GLY A 684 5.84 3.72 55.50
N PHE A 685 5.72 3.78 54.16
CA PHE A 685 6.00 4.97 53.38
C PHE A 685 4.80 5.91 53.30
N SER A 686 5.05 7.22 53.35
CA SER A 686 4.05 8.28 53.19
C SER A 686 4.69 9.52 52.57
N ILE A 687 3.91 10.35 51.86
CA ILE A 687 4.37 11.66 51.41
C ILE A 687 4.20 12.64 52.57
N ASP A 688 5.30 13.25 53.02
CA ASP A 688 5.33 14.16 54.16
C ASP A 688 5.03 15.61 53.74
N SER A 689 5.72 16.09 52.70
CA SER A 689 5.58 17.47 52.21
C SER A 689 6.12 17.65 50.80
N TYR A 690 5.85 18.82 50.21
CA TYR A 690 6.41 19.26 48.93
C TYR A 690 7.21 20.55 49.11
N GLU A 691 8.28 20.73 48.34
CA GLU A 691 9.03 22.00 48.28
C GLU A 691 8.97 22.54 46.83
N PRO A 692 8.64 23.83 46.62
CA PRO A 692 8.43 24.89 47.63
C PRO A 692 7.10 24.76 48.39
N ALA A 693 7.08 25.33 49.60
CA ALA A 693 5.89 25.32 50.46
C ALA A 693 4.69 26.00 49.75
N GLY A 694 3.54 25.32 49.78
CA GLY A 694 2.31 25.75 49.10
C GLY A 694 2.08 25.09 47.74
N TRP A 695 3.04 24.33 47.23
CA TRP A 695 2.82 23.47 46.06
C TRP A 695 2.13 22.17 46.47
N THR A 696 0.99 21.84 45.85
CA THR A 696 0.28 20.56 46.04
C THR A 696 -0.46 20.18 44.76
N PRO A 697 -0.37 18.92 44.27
CA PRO A 697 -1.09 18.52 43.07
C PRO A 697 -2.61 18.49 43.30
N PRO A 698 -3.45 18.86 42.30
CA PRO A 698 -3.07 19.23 40.94
C PRO A 698 -2.49 20.66 40.84
N MET A 699 -1.25 20.79 40.36
CA MET A 699 -0.55 22.07 40.20
C MET A 699 0.58 21.96 39.17
N ALA A 700 0.85 23.04 38.45
CA ALA A 700 1.89 23.07 37.43
C ALA A 700 3.29 23.30 38.02
N ILE A 701 4.31 22.71 37.39
CA ILE A 701 5.73 23.03 37.57
C ILE A 701 6.15 23.87 36.37
N ALA A 702 6.60 25.10 36.61
CA ALA A 702 6.97 26.02 35.54
C ALA A 702 8.16 25.50 34.71
N VAL A 703 8.37 26.09 33.53
CA VAL A 703 9.46 25.76 32.60
C VAL A 703 10.81 25.76 33.32
N GLY A 704 11.55 24.65 33.24
CA GLY A 704 12.86 24.47 33.87
C GLY A 704 12.88 24.47 35.40
N GLN A 705 11.72 24.43 36.07
CA GLN A 705 11.63 24.36 37.53
C GLN A 705 11.48 22.91 38.02
N GLU A 706 11.65 22.72 39.33
CA GLU A 706 11.51 21.44 40.00
C GLU A 706 10.69 21.54 41.28
N VAL A 707 10.17 20.40 41.72
CA VAL A 707 9.48 20.21 42.99
C VAL A 707 10.10 19.03 43.70
N VAL A 708 10.44 19.21 44.97
CA VAL A 708 10.91 18.13 45.84
C VAL A 708 9.72 17.48 46.52
N VAL A 709 9.66 16.15 46.51
CA VAL A 709 8.71 15.32 47.23
C VAL A 709 9.44 14.69 48.41
N ASN A 710 9.12 15.14 49.63
CA ASN A 710 9.66 14.56 50.85
C ASN A 710 8.89 13.27 51.18
N VAL A 711 9.52 12.13 50.99
CA VAL A 711 8.96 10.81 51.31
C VAL A 711 9.44 10.42 52.70
N LYS A 712 8.53 9.96 53.55
CA LYS A 712 8.78 9.54 54.93
C LYS A 712 8.57 8.05 55.06
N PHE A 713 9.56 7.37 55.64
CA PHE A 713 9.42 6.01 56.14
C PHE A 713 9.29 6.02 57.66
N ASP A 714 8.23 5.41 58.19
CA ASP A 714 7.98 5.25 59.62
C ASP A 714 8.12 3.77 60.02
N PRO A 715 9.20 3.40 60.74
CA PRO A 715 9.45 2.02 61.19
C PRO A 715 8.32 1.43 62.03
N VAL A 716 7.66 2.25 62.86
CA VAL A 716 6.60 1.80 63.78
C VAL A 716 5.34 1.48 62.99
N VAL A 717 4.99 2.33 62.02
CA VAL A 717 3.86 2.09 61.12
C VAL A 717 4.12 0.89 60.22
N ALA A 718 5.34 0.76 59.68
CA ALA A 718 5.75 -0.41 58.89
C ALA A 718 5.58 -1.72 59.69
N LEU A 719 6.07 -1.74 60.94
CA LEU A 719 6.00 -2.91 61.81
C LEU A 719 4.58 -3.27 62.23
N ALA A 720 3.72 -2.27 62.47
CA ALA A 720 2.30 -2.49 62.78
C ALA A 720 1.56 -3.21 61.64
N GLY A 721 2.04 -3.08 60.40
CA GLY A 721 1.57 -3.81 59.22
C GLY A 721 2.08 -5.25 59.08
N GLY A 722 2.93 -5.70 60.01
CA GLY A 722 3.55 -7.03 60.02
C GLY A 722 5.00 -7.01 59.53
N LYS A 723 5.89 -7.67 60.28
CA LYS A 723 7.34 -7.70 60.01
C LYS A 723 7.65 -8.38 58.67
N LYS A 724 8.37 -7.65 57.81
CA LYS A 724 8.85 -8.11 56.49
C LYS A 724 10.37 -8.02 56.41
N PRO A 725 11.01 -8.86 55.58
CA PRO A 725 12.46 -8.78 55.34
C PRO A 725 12.87 -7.50 54.61
N ILE A 726 11.98 -6.91 53.81
CA ILE A 726 12.16 -5.65 53.12
C ILE A 726 10.81 -4.97 52.91
N TYR A 727 10.77 -3.65 53.06
CA TYR A 727 9.64 -2.80 52.72
C TYR A 727 9.98 -2.08 51.42
N LYS A 728 9.06 -2.11 50.45
CA LYS A 728 9.24 -1.46 49.14
C LYS A 728 8.00 -0.68 48.75
N ASP A 729 8.19 0.49 48.18
CA ASP A 729 7.16 1.30 47.56
C ASP A 729 7.69 1.99 46.30
N SER A 730 6.82 2.66 45.54
CA SER A 730 7.22 3.44 44.38
C SER A 730 6.44 4.74 44.30
N LEU A 731 7.12 5.83 43.95
CA LEU A 731 6.51 7.14 43.78
C LEU A 731 5.99 7.28 42.35
N GLY A 732 4.70 7.53 42.21
CA GLY A 732 4.03 7.76 40.95
C GLY A 732 3.69 9.22 40.72
N VAL A 733 3.85 9.66 39.48
CA VAL A 733 3.55 11.03 39.04
C VAL A 733 2.57 10.97 37.88
N GLY A 734 1.45 11.67 38.05
CA GLY A 734 0.47 11.92 37.00
C GLY A 734 0.72 13.27 36.36
N TYR A 735 0.66 13.32 35.03
CA TYR A 735 0.73 14.56 34.27
C TYR A 735 -0.51 14.73 33.39
N GLY A 736 -0.86 15.98 33.10
CA GLY A 736 -2.10 16.35 32.43
C GLY A 736 -1.95 17.50 31.45
N ASP A 737 -3.09 17.92 30.91
CA ASP A 737 -3.20 19.14 30.12
C ASP A 737 -3.28 20.39 31.01
N ALA A 738 -3.43 21.57 30.40
CA ALA A 738 -3.56 22.83 31.13
C ALA A 738 -4.81 22.93 32.03
N LYS A 739 -5.75 21.99 31.91
CA LYS A 739 -6.94 21.86 32.76
C LYS A 739 -6.79 20.73 33.78
N PHE A 740 -5.59 20.14 33.90
CA PHE A 740 -5.29 18.99 34.76
C PHE A 740 -6.12 17.74 34.46
N VAL A 741 -6.57 17.58 33.21
CA VAL A 741 -7.08 16.29 32.74
C VAL A 741 -5.88 15.37 32.56
N GLU A 742 -5.84 14.25 33.29
CA GLU A 742 -4.70 13.34 33.31
C GLU A 742 -4.48 12.68 31.93
N CYS A 743 -3.28 12.86 31.40
CA CYS A 743 -2.80 12.30 30.13
C CYS A 743 -2.00 11.02 30.38
N GLY A 744 -1.29 10.94 31.51
CA GLY A 744 -0.52 9.77 31.85
C GLY A 744 -0.18 9.71 33.33
N PHE A 745 0.09 8.49 33.81
CA PHE A 745 0.54 8.22 35.17
C PHE A 745 1.50 7.04 35.17
N THR A 746 2.65 7.18 35.82
CA THR A 746 3.66 6.14 35.93
C THR A 746 4.34 6.18 37.30
N TYR A 747 4.71 5.02 37.82
CA TYR A 747 5.61 4.88 38.97
C TYR A 747 7.05 5.04 38.49
N GLU A 748 7.76 6.05 39.00
CA GLU A 748 9.02 6.52 38.45
C GLU A 748 10.24 6.14 39.30
N THR A 749 10.13 6.20 40.64
CA THR A 749 11.26 5.89 41.56
C THR A 749 10.86 4.83 42.58
N LEU A 750 11.83 3.99 42.98
CA LEU A 750 11.66 2.96 43.99
C LEU A 750 12.13 3.47 45.37
N GLN A 751 11.37 3.17 46.42
CA GLN A 751 11.78 3.38 47.80
C GLN A 751 11.92 2.04 48.51
N ASP A 752 13.02 1.81 49.24
CA ASP A 752 13.19 0.61 50.06
C ASP A 752 13.76 0.88 51.47
N ALA A 753 13.35 0.03 52.42
CA ALA A 753 13.77 0.11 53.81
C ALA A 753 13.83 -1.29 54.44
N TYR A 754 14.73 -1.47 55.41
CA TYR A 754 14.89 -2.69 56.19
C TYR A 754 14.65 -2.39 57.67
N LEU A 755 14.06 -3.35 58.40
CA LEU A 755 13.88 -3.24 59.86
C LEU A 755 14.71 -4.30 60.59
N GLY A 756 15.42 -3.88 61.63
CA GLY A 756 16.12 -4.78 62.54
C GLY A 756 17.31 -4.12 63.25
N ALA A 757 17.78 -4.74 64.32
CA ALA A 757 18.97 -4.31 65.06
C ALA A 757 19.78 -5.54 65.51
N PRO A 758 21.12 -5.45 65.59
CA PRO A 758 21.91 -6.48 66.28
C PRO A 758 21.54 -6.47 67.76
N VAL A 759 21.37 -7.65 68.36
CA VAL A 759 21.09 -7.78 69.80
C VAL A 759 22.26 -8.54 70.41
N ILE A 760 23.10 -7.83 71.14
CA ILE A 760 24.22 -8.44 71.86
C ILE A 760 23.73 -9.03 73.18
N VAL A 761 23.90 -10.34 73.34
CA VAL A 761 23.69 -11.05 74.60
C VAL A 761 25.05 -11.53 75.09
N VAL A 762 25.44 -11.10 76.28
CA VAL A 762 26.73 -11.44 76.88
C VAL A 762 26.48 -12.25 78.14
N GLY A 763 27.10 -13.42 78.26
CA GLY A 763 27.04 -14.23 79.48
C GLY A 763 27.80 -13.57 80.64
N ASP A 764 27.34 -13.80 81.87
CA ASP A 764 28.05 -13.42 83.10
C ASP A 764 28.54 -14.64 83.86
N TRP A 765 29.46 -14.42 84.80
CA TRP A 765 29.99 -15.48 85.66
C TRP A 765 30.17 -14.98 87.09
N ASP A 766 29.62 -15.74 88.03
CA ASP A 766 30.06 -15.76 89.41
C ASP A 766 31.10 -16.88 89.57
N PHE A 767 32.32 -16.51 89.96
CA PHE A 767 33.39 -17.47 90.20
C PHE A 767 33.19 -18.27 91.50
N GLY A 768 32.23 -17.86 92.34
CA GLY A 768 31.93 -18.48 93.62
C GLY A 768 33.07 -18.38 94.63
N PRO A 769 32.95 -19.06 95.78
CA PRO A 769 34.00 -19.09 96.79
C PRO A 769 35.20 -19.91 96.29
N LEU A 770 36.32 -19.23 96.04
CA LEU A 770 37.60 -19.85 95.69
C LEU A 770 38.40 -20.16 96.97
N ASN A 771 38.96 -21.36 97.03
CA ASN A 771 39.79 -21.76 98.17
C ASN A 771 41.12 -20.99 98.15
N ILE A 772 41.57 -20.48 99.31
CA ILE A 772 42.84 -19.74 99.46
C ILE A 772 44.05 -20.57 99.01
N ALA A 773 43.96 -21.91 99.02
CA ALA A 773 45.00 -22.80 98.53
C ALA A 773 45.01 -23.00 96.99
N THR A 774 44.10 -22.35 96.24
CA THR A 774 44.05 -22.46 94.77
C THR A 774 45.22 -21.70 94.15
N THR A 775 46.32 -22.39 93.88
CA THR A 775 47.50 -21.83 93.22
C THR A 775 47.38 -22.04 91.71
N GLY A 776 46.59 -21.20 91.05
CA GLY A 776 46.41 -21.15 89.59
C GLY A 776 45.30 -20.18 89.17
N THR A 777 45.41 -19.59 87.98
CA THR A 777 44.37 -18.68 87.43
C THR A 777 43.12 -19.48 87.08
N VAL A 778 41.97 -19.09 87.62
CA VAL A 778 40.66 -19.65 87.24
C VAL A 778 40.11 -18.82 86.09
N THR A 779 39.80 -19.45 84.95
CA THR A 779 39.21 -18.79 83.78
C THR A 779 37.81 -19.34 83.49
N LYS A 780 36.92 -18.47 83.01
CA LYS A 780 35.57 -18.81 82.55
C LYS A 780 35.34 -18.16 81.18
N ALA A 781 34.68 -18.87 80.26
CA ALA A 781 34.41 -18.38 78.93
C ALA A 781 33.12 -17.56 78.91
N ILE A 782 33.19 -16.28 78.55
CA ILE A 782 32.01 -15.44 78.32
C ILE A 782 31.55 -15.68 76.88
N GLN A 783 30.32 -16.15 76.71
CA GLN A 783 29.71 -16.26 75.38
C GLN A 783 29.10 -14.91 74.99
N ILE A 784 29.45 -14.42 73.81
CA ILE A 784 28.78 -13.30 73.16
C ILE A 784 27.94 -13.90 72.04
N LYS A 785 26.62 -13.73 72.14
CA LYS A 785 25.67 -14.19 71.15
C LYS A 785 24.99 -12.99 70.51
N ASN A 786 24.80 -13.05 69.21
CA ASN A 786 23.92 -12.12 68.51
C ASN A 786 22.54 -12.75 68.40
N ASP A 787 21.61 -12.31 69.25
CA ASP A 787 20.21 -12.71 69.19
C ASP A 787 19.38 -11.78 68.29
N GLY A 788 20.03 -10.83 67.62
CA GLY A 788 19.39 -9.92 66.68
C GLY A 788 19.44 -10.45 65.26
N ASP A 789 18.54 -9.93 64.43
CA ASP A 789 18.36 -10.38 63.06
C ASP A 789 19.41 -9.79 62.07
N ASN A 790 20.44 -9.09 62.57
CA ASN A 790 21.51 -8.44 61.78
C ASN A 790 22.89 -8.73 62.35
N ALA A 791 23.93 -8.77 61.52
CA ALA A 791 25.31 -9.06 61.94
C ALA A 791 25.80 -8.12 63.06
N LEU A 792 26.29 -8.72 64.16
CA LEU A 792 26.88 -8.00 65.28
C LEU A 792 28.37 -7.74 65.01
N HIS A 793 28.73 -6.47 64.85
CA HIS A 793 30.14 -6.06 64.74
C HIS A 793 30.67 -5.63 66.12
N ILE A 794 31.60 -6.40 66.68
CA ILE A 794 32.25 -6.07 67.95
C ILE A 794 33.43 -5.15 67.68
N THR A 795 33.30 -3.88 68.03
CA THR A 795 34.30 -2.83 67.72
C THR A 795 35.40 -2.69 68.78
N GLY A 796 35.32 -3.44 69.88
CA GLY A 796 36.32 -3.48 70.93
C GLY A 796 35.98 -4.51 72.02
N ILE A 797 37.01 -5.18 72.55
CA ILE A 797 36.93 -6.13 73.68
C ILE A 797 38.03 -5.73 74.68
N SER A 798 37.78 -5.86 75.99
CA SER A 798 38.79 -5.58 77.01
C SER A 798 40.07 -6.39 76.77
N SER A 799 41.24 -5.78 76.97
CA SER A 799 42.56 -6.42 76.79
C SER A 799 42.79 -7.64 77.69
N ASP A 800 41.99 -7.77 78.75
CA ASP A 800 42.10 -8.85 79.73
C ASP A 800 41.34 -10.13 79.29
N LEU A 801 40.66 -10.10 78.14
CA LEU A 801 39.94 -11.23 77.56
C LEU A 801 40.71 -11.81 76.36
N THR A 802 40.83 -13.13 76.28
CA THR A 802 41.41 -13.83 75.13
C THR A 802 40.27 -14.34 74.25
N VAL A 803 40.21 -13.89 72.99
CA VAL A 803 39.18 -14.33 72.04
C VAL A 803 39.52 -15.72 71.51
N GLN A 804 38.56 -16.64 71.62
CA GLN A 804 38.54 -17.89 70.87
C GLN A 804 37.30 -17.86 69.98
N GLU A 805 37.50 -17.96 68.66
CA GLU A 805 36.41 -18.03 67.67
C GLU A 805 35.65 -19.35 67.70
#